data_AF-A0A1G3P8K7-F1
#
_entry.id   AF-A0A1G3P8K7-F1
#
_cell.length_a   1.000
_cell.length_b   1.000
_cell.length_c   1.000
_cell.angle_alpha   90.00
_cell.angle_beta   90.00
_cell.angle_gamma   90.00
#
_symmetry.space_group_name_H-M   'P 1'
#
loop_
_entity.id
_entity.type
_entity.pdbx_description
1 polymer ?
#
loop_
_entity_poly.entity_id
_entity_poly.type
_entity_poly.pdbx_seq_one_letter_code
_entity_poly.pdbx_strand_id
1 'polypeptide(L)'
;METGQSYKEILFNSIFSFINSKQQKKIYFINGNYSIQNFLDTKKLVASHIKLYNCDTFSKYSGCYEPFYSIIADWYKKDTVAHKKIVKKICYSMHYSTIVNLLEGRKQSRREPLLIEEVEFESEMMLNQLVELLNYSLTDDNNIIYIGNAHNLQPSSVNLIKKMIEKVHKKLALVFVYSLPSNEKFEALDNLMSYSYNLRYNTKCSIEIIKVDSSDEPVSNHVTKVSIGDLDKISDQAIYLLSFPDAKNALIENLSAIENVNQHNEFDSVKKRTLFKLAKVSCYSGNYREAHRYATILLKMLDVEIDIDYIARSYLLLGISEYYSNSLESALYYSMLTIKIVEKSHSIRYKLLADLIIFYIKTNQNDVTFYLKIKEELLDAHWDNVTSLILTFGGYLTAFLRNHILEPKVILQFCEDGIQLAKKNKNIHRLSACYHATGVIHSIIGNYEETTINYKKSERLKKKIKNPYQLSRIYNSIGYNYYVSGEFAKAYKYYIDATTLLVNSKNYSEICIALYNMAKVHFILLDYINTVIHLEDMIYIMDLLQIENFAFQHRINIYSFLGISHFYSGNYLIAWNYMHKITQLSDFESHHLSSPVFWLFKYCLSNNEVESQTFFDNAIKFGNSESKQFILISYLLSGDREFNALNSEKALVQWRKGYEVAQNNTFYSLYYSLFNKRLNNQCIDSGVPVLKKYNFDIKTIIEFVREEQNLNELQKKINEIDFISKFQNMIILNEKRNELILESIHLIEYSFSYDIVILIDGEKNIHTSHVSDAISINPREIYRIINDTYKVTTLLNEKEIIKCGLTGKFKSILYVTREADQINKDMDISLIMISKDSKGVMNDDDQRVLTIFLNQFSSVLELIAVREALLRAARIDKLTGINNRMEMEKLMDAEYKRVLRYPKNPQSIFSLLFIDLDNFKFYNDTYGHHVGDLILVEYAKLLKKAVREIDSIARLGGDEFVIMLPETLKQSAVRVAERIFELLASCNYFLPEIETILGFLPEIPASNLISCSIGITDVIPVKNKTVSDFLIIADKALYEAKSKGKRGYTVF
;
A
#
# COMPACT_ATOMS: atom_id res chain seq x y z
N MET A 1 52.28 -24.05 1.40
CA MET A 1 51.92 -25.47 1.64
C MET A 1 50.95 -25.45 2.79
N GLU A 2 49.69 -25.13 2.49
CA GLU A 2 48.65 -26.10 2.10
C GLU A 2 48.14 -26.88 3.32
N THR A 3 47.04 -26.40 3.91
CA THR A 3 45.89 -27.25 4.23
C THR A 3 44.62 -26.38 4.14
N GLY A 4 44.36 -25.83 2.94
CA GLY A 4 43.04 -25.31 2.61
C GLY A 4 42.10 -26.49 2.47
N GLN A 5 41.44 -26.89 3.56
CA GLN A 5 40.35 -27.85 3.48
C GLN A 5 39.21 -27.19 2.71
N SER A 6 38.85 -27.76 1.54
CA SER A 6 37.77 -27.20 0.73
C SER A 6 36.45 -27.13 1.53
N TYR A 7 35.53 -26.22 1.18
CA TYR A 7 34.16 -26.14 1.74
C TYR A 7 33.53 -27.53 1.96
N LYS A 8 33.70 -28.44 1.00
CA LYS A 8 33.18 -29.81 1.03
C LYS A 8 33.81 -30.67 2.15
N GLU A 9 35.08 -30.48 2.48
CA GLU A 9 35.78 -31.22 3.53
C GLU A 9 35.42 -30.73 4.93
N ILE A 10 35.30 -29.42 5.15
CA ILE A 10 34.85 -28.86 6.44
C ILE A 10 33.41 -29.31 6.73
N LEU A 11 32.54 -29.20 5.72
CA LEU A 11 31.17 -29.68 5.78
C LEU A 11 31.11 -31.17 6.09
N PHE A 12 31.90 -31.97 5.36
CA PHE A 12 31.98 -33.41 5.55
C PHE A 12 32.50 -33.78 6.94
N ASN A 13 33.56 -33.16 7.43
CA ASN A 13 34.13 -33.45 8.75
C ASN A 13 33.15 -33.10 9.88
N SER A 14 32.40 -32.01 9.72
CA SER A 14 31.37 -31.59 10.67
C SER A 14 30.20 -32.57 10.68
N ILE A 15 29.68 -32.93 9.49
CA ILE A 15 28.62 -33.92 9.32
C ILE A 15 29.09 -35.29 9.85
N PHE A 16 30.28 -35.75 9.48
CA PHE A 16 30.81 -37.07 9.84
C PHE A 16 31.10 -37.19 11.35
N SER A 17 31.66 -36.15 11.97
CA SER A 17 31.83 -36.07 13.43
C SER A 17 30.47 -36.14 14.15
N PHE A 18 29.47 -35.41 13.65
CA PHE A 18 28.14 -35.39 14.23
C PHE A 18 27.38 -36.73 14.04
N ILE A 19 27.55 -37.39 12.89
CA ILE A 19 26.98 -38.71 12.59
C ILE A 19 27.59 -39.79 13.46
N ASN A 20 28.92 -39.85 13.55
CA ASN A 20 29.61 -40.92 14.27
C ASN A 20 29.51 -40.78 15.80
N SER A 21 29.35 -39.57 16.32
CA SER A 21 29.20 -39.35 17.77
C SER A 21 27.85 -39.80 18.34
N LYS A 22 26.84 -40.09 17.50
CA LYS A 22 25.48 -40.43 17.96
C LYS A 22 24.84 -41.54 17.12
N GLN A 23 25.21 -42.79 17.39
CA GLN A 23 24.60 -43.98 16.79
C GLN A 23 23.07 -44.01 17.04
N GLN A 24 22.27 -44.40 16.03
CA GLN A 24 20.78 -44.45 15.99
C GLN A 24 20.03 -43.12 15.75
N LYS A 25 20.35 -42.38 14.69
CA LYS A 25 19.58 -41.18 14.29
C LYS A 25 19.22 -41.17 12.81
N LYS A 26 18.01 -40.70 12.49
CA LYS A 26 17.63 -40.38 11.10
C LYS A 26 18.06 -38.96 10.75
N ILE A 27 18.64 -38.80 9.58
CA ILE A 27 19.20 -37.52 9.15
C ILE A 27 18.48 -37.07 7.90
N TYR A 28 17.84 -35.92 8.01
CA TYR A 28 17.17 -35.20 6.94
C TYR A 28 18.15 -34.14 6.47
N PHE A 29 18.80 -34.38 5.33
CA PHE A 29 19.79 -33.48 4.78
C PHE A 29 19.16 -32.59 3.71
N ILE A 30 19.22 -31.28 3.91
CA ILE A 30 18.73 -30.29 2.96
C ILE A 30 19.92 -29.48 2.46
N ASN A 31 20.19 -29.62 1.17
CA ASN A 31 21.24 -28.84 0.53
C ASN A 31 20.88 -28.53 -0.92
N GLY A 32 21.11 -27.28 -1.32
CA GLY A 32 20.90 -26.80 -2.69
C GLY A 32 22.04 -27.09 -3.66
N ASN A 33 22.92 -28.04 -3.35
CA ASN A 33 24.13 -28.27 -4.15
C ASN A 33 24.34 -29.77 -4.44
N TYR A 34 24.13 -30.18 -5.70
CA TYR A 34 24.38 -31.55 -6.23
C TYR A 34 25.78 -32.09 -5.88
N SER A 35 26.72 -31.19 -5.63
CA SER A 35 28.12 -31.50 -5.37
C SER A 35 28.38 -32.26 -4.06
N ILE A 36 27.48 -32.15 -3.06
CA ILE A 36 27.58 -32.89 -1.79
C ILE A 36 26.98 -34.29 -1.91
N GLN A 37 25.94 -34.47 -2.72
CA GLN A 37 25.38 -35.80 -2.99
C GLN A 37 26.40 -36.69 -3.71
N ASN A 38 27.03 -36.18 -4.77
CA ASN A 38 28.15 -36.86 -5.42
C ASN A 38 29.31 -37.17 -4.45
N PHE A 39 29.53 -36.32 -3.44
CA PHE A 39 30.58 -36.52 -2.43
C PHE A 39 30.21 -37.56 -1.35
N LEU A 40 28.95 -37.61 -0.93
CA LEU A 40 28.41 -38.64 -0.03
C LEU A 40 28.35 -40.01 -0.70
N ASP A 41 27.98 -40.05 -1.98
CA ASP A 41 27.93 -41.26 -2.81
C ASP A 41 29.34 -41.82 -3.06
N THR A 42 30.33 -40.97 -3.35
CA THR A 42 31.74 -41.37 -3.53
C THR A 42 32.39 -41.90 -2.25
N LYS A 43 31.94 -41.46 -1.07
CA LYS A 43 32.39 -41.97 0.24
C LYS A 43 31.62 -43.22 0.72
N LYS A 44 30.69 -43.79 -0.08
CA LYS A 44 29.84 -44.95 0.27
C LYS A 44 29.05 -44.79 1.58
N LEU A 45 28.69 -43.55 1.95
CA LEU A 45 27.98 -43.22 3.18
C LEU A 45 26.44 -43.31 3.05
N VAL A 46 25.92 -43.89 1.97
CA VAL A 46 24.48 -44.12 1.76
C VAL A 46 23.98 -45.22 2.71
N ALA A 47 23.97 -44.90 4.00
CA ALA A 47 23.27 -45.66 5.01
C ALA A 47 21.77 -45.41 4.84
N SER A 48 20.95 -46.44 5.11
CA SER A 48 19.48 -46.38 5.12
C SER A 48 18.84 -45.31 6.04
N HIS A 49 19.67 -44.53 6.75
CA HIS A 49 19.32 -43.56 7.77
C HIS A 49 19.39 -42.09 7.28
N ILE A 50 19.92 -41.83 6.07
CA ILE A 50 20.03 -40.49 5.49
C ILE A 50 18.96 -40.31 4.40
N LYS A 51 18.11 -39.30 4.55
CA LYS A 51 17.17 -38.83 3.52
C LYS A 51 17.64 -37.49 2.99
N LEU A 52 17.97 -37.46 1.70
CA LEU A 52 18.37 -36.25 0.98
C LEU A 52 17.12 -35.61 0.38
N TYR A 53 16.91 -34.34 0.71
CA TYR A 53 15.92 -33.48 0.06
C TYR A 53 16.70 -32.53 -0.84
N ASN A 54 16.87 -32.92 -2.10
CA ASN A 54 17.40 -32.02 -3.13
C ASN A 54 16.32 -31.00 -3.45
N CYS A 55 16.45 -29.81 -2.87
CA CYS A 55 15.88 -28.63 -3.49
C CYS A 55 16.90 -28.20 -4.53
N ASP A 56 16.67 -28.52 -5.82
CA ASP A 56 17.50 -28.06 -6.95
C ASP A 56 17.68 -26.52 -6.97
N THR A 57 16.95 -25.82 -6.11
CA THR A 57 16.88 -24.37 -5.93
C THR A 57 16.86 -23.99 -4.43
N PHE A 58 17.91 -24.25 -3.66
CA PHE A 58 18.12 -23.45 -2.42
C PHE A 58 18.69 -22.06 -2.77
N SER A 59 18.06 -21.44 -3.78
CA SER A 59 18.23 -20.04 -4.17
C SER A 59 17.38 -19.17 -3.24
N LYS A 60 17.53 -17.85 -3.32
CA LYS A 60 16.70 -16.84 -2.64
C LYS A 60 15.17 -17.08 -2.74
N TYR A 61 14.72 -17.96 -3.63
CA TYR A 61 13.31 -18.16 -4.02
C TYR A 61 12.81 -19.59 -3.77
N SER A 62 13.18 -20.24 -2.67
CA SER A 62 12.55 -21.49 -2.25
C SER A 62 11.05 -21.31 -1.95
N GLY A 63 10.24 -22.36 -2.12
CA GLY A 63 8.82 -22.35 -1.74
C GLY A 63 8.58 -22.03 -0.26
N CYS A 64 7.39 -21.55 0.09
CA CYS A 64 7.02 -21.28 1.48
C CYS A 64 7.08 -22.56 2.34
N TYR A 65 7.53 -22.43 3.59
CA TYR A 65 7.75 -23.52 4.54
C TYR A 65 8.75 -24.59 4.08
N GLU A 66 9.46 -24.40 2.97
CA GLU A 66 10.52 -25.30 2.57
C GLU A 66 11.73 -25.17 3.50
N PRO A 67 12.44 -26.28 3.75
CA PRO A 67 12.25 -27.63 3.20
C PRO A 67 11.26 -28.52 3.99
N PHE A 68 10.63 -27.98 5.04
CA PHE A 68 9.81 -28.77 5.96
C PHE A 68 8.55 -29.31 5.29
N TYR A 69 7.97 -28.54 4.36
CA TYR A 69 6.89 -29.02 3.51
C TYR A 69 7.28 -30.29 2.75
N SER A 70 8.45 -30.33 2.11
CA SER A 70 8.92 -31.51 1.38
C SER A 70 8.99 -32.77 2.25
N ILE A 71 9.39 -32.64 3.52
CA ILE A 71 9.40 -33.76 4.48
C ILE A 71 7.99 -34.30 4.74
N ILE A 72 7.00 -33.40 4.89
CA ILE A 72 5.59 -33.75 5.09
C ILE A 72 5.02 -34.42 3.82
N ALA A 73 5.29 -33.86 2.64
CA ALA A 73 4.83 -34.39 1.37
C ALA A 73 5.35 -35.82 1.11
N ASP A 74 6.62 -36.06 1.39
CA ASP A 74 7.25 -37.37 1.33
C ASP A 74 6.59 -38.39 2.26
N TRP A 75 6.34 -38.00 3.50
CA TRP A 75 5.65 -38.85 4.47
C TRP A 75 4.25 -39.18 3.97
N TYR A 76 3.48 -38.19 3.53
CA TYR A 76 2.12 -38.38 3.03
C TYR A 76 2.05 -39.37 1.86
N LYS A 77 3.01 -39.31 0.93
CA LYS A 77 3.09 -40.21 -0.24
C LYS A 77 3.40 -41.68 0.11
N LYS A 78 4.01 -41.97 1.26
CA LYS A 78 4.32 -43.36 1.67
C LYS A 78 3.09 -44.23 1.89
N ASP A 79 2.03 -43.65 2.45
CA ASP A 79 0.73 -44.29 2.64
C ASP A 79 -0.36 -43.23 2.60
N THR A 80 -0.75 -42.84 1.38
CA THR A 80 -1.72 -41.77 1.16
C THR A 80 -3.07 -42.06 1.83
N VAL A 81 -3.51 -43.33 1.90
CA VAL A 81 -4.82 -43.67 2.47
C VAL A 81 -4.80 -43.52 3.99
N ALA A 82 -3.78 -44.06 4.67
CA ALA A 82 -3.66 -43.93 6.12
C ALA A 82 -3.34 -42.49 6.54
N HIS A 83 -2.38 -41.85 5.88
CA HIS A 83 -1.94 -40.49 6.23
C HIS A 83 -3.01 -39.44 5.94
N LYS A 84 -3.86 -39.61 4.93
CA LYS A 84 -5.02 -38.72 4.71
C LYS A 84 -6.02 -38.73 5.86
N LYS A 85 -6.20 -39.86 6.57
CA LYS A 85 -7.00 -39.91 7.80
C LYS A 85 -6.36 -39.11 8.93
N ILE A 86 -5.02 -39.15 9.05
CA ILE A 86 -4.25 -38.37 10.01
C ILE A 86 -4.37 -36.87 9.69
N VAL A 87 -4.15 -36.48 8.44
CA VAL A 87 -4.32 -35.09 7.96
C VAL A 87 -5.74 -34.60 8.28
N LYS A 88 -6.78 -35.39 8.02
CA LYS A 88 -8.18 -35.01 8.35
C LYS A 88 -8.42 -34.80 9.85
N LYS A 89 -7.69 -35.52 10.71
CA LYS A 89 -7.79 -35.40 12.18
C LYS A 89 -7.09 -34.14 12.70
N ILE A 90 -5.95 -33.80 12.11
CA ILE A 90 -5.10 -32.65 12.51
C ILE A 90 -5.65 -31.35 11.93
N CYS A 91 -6.07 -31.35 10.67
CA CYS A 91 -6.36 -30.12 9.96
C CYS A 91 -7.66 -29.45 10.42
N TYR A 92 -7.58 -28.14 10.57
CA TYR A 92 -8.74 -27.25 10.60
C TYR A 92 -9.55 -27.44 9.33
N SER A 93 -10.88 -27.44 9.46
CA SER A 93 -11.82 -27.79 8.39
C SER A 93 -11.59 -26.96 7.12
N MET A 94 -11.29 -25.67 7.25
CA MET A 94 -11.08 -24.76 6.12
C MET A 94 -9.73 -24.94 5.42
N HIS A 95 -8.74 -25.54 6.09
CA HIS A 95 -7.42 -25.77 5.52
C HIS A 95 -7.28 -27.15 4.92
N TYR A 96 -8.13 -28.11 5.32
CA TYR A 96 -8.01 -29.51 4.94
C TYR A 96 -7.93 -29.70 3.42
N SER A 97 -8.83 -29.07 2.63
CA SER A 97 -8.80 -29.17 1.17
C SER A 97 -7.52 -28.57 0.58
N THR A 98 -7.09 -27.42 1.09
CA THR A 98 -5.89 -26.72 0.64
C THR A 98 -4.64 -27.55 0.88
N ILE A 99 -4.48 -28.10 2.09
CA ILE A 99 -3.33 -28.93 2.47
C ILE A 99 -3.32 -30.24 1.67
N VAL A 100 -4.46 -30.93 1.56
CA VAL A 100 -4.54 -32.17 0.78
C VAL A 100 -4.25 -31.93 -0.69
N ASN A 101 -4.82 -30.89 -1.30
CA ASN A 101 -4.54 -30.54 -2.69
C ASN A 101 -3.06 -30.25 -2.90
N LEU A 102 -2.43 -29.52 -1.98
CA LEU A 102 -1.00 -29.27 -2.02
C LEU A 102 -0.16 -30.56 -1.96
N LEU A 103 -0.42 -31.42 -0.96
CA LEU A 103 0.31 -32.68 -0.77
C LEU A 103 0.14 -33.65 -1.97
N GLU A 104 -0.99 -33.57 -2.65
CA GLU A 104 -1.32 -34.37 -3.84
C GLU A 104 -0.94 -33.69 -5.16
N GLY A 105 -0.31 -32.51 -5.13
CA GLY A 105 0.13 -31.79 -6.33
C GLY A 105 -1.01 -31.20 -7.18
N ARG A 106 -2.21 -31.04 -6.61
CA ARG A 106 -3.38 -30.44 -7.27
C ARG A 106 -3.42 -28.93 -7.04
N LYS A 107 -4.18 -28.21 -7.89
CA LYS A 107 -4.47 -26.79 -7.71
C LYS A 107 -5.17 -26.54 -6.37
N GLN A 108 -4.63 -25.63 -5.58
CA GLN A 108 -5.18 -25.25 -4.28
C GLN A 108 -6.46 -24.44 -4.47
N SER A 109 -7.42 -24.65 -3.58
CA SER A 109 -8.69 -23.93 -3.59
C SER A 109 -9.25 -23.81 -2.18
N ARG A 110 -10.02 -22.75 -1.95
CA ARG A 110 -10.73 -22.50 -0.69
C ARG A 110 -12.23 -22.48 -0.96
N ARG A 111 -13.00 -23.14 -0.09
CA ARG A 111 -14.46 -23.16 -0.14
C ARG A 111 -15.04 -21.74 0.03
N GLU A 112 -14.59 -21.07 1.09
CA GLU A 112 -15.06 -19.76 1.52
C GLU A 112 -13.94 -18.71 1.37
N PRO A 113 -14.28 -17.42 1.20
CA PRO A 113 -13.28 -16.35 1.24
C PRO A 113 -12.62 -16.28 2.63
N LEU A 114 -11.35 -15.87 2.66
CA LEU A 114 -10.65 -15.57 3.91
C LEU A 114 -11.18 -14.23 4.45
N LEU A 115 -11.68 -14.25 5.68
CA LEU A 115 -12.12 -13.06 6.41
C LEU A 115 -10.89 -12.30 6.92
N ILE A 116 -10.84 -10.99 6.72
CA ILE A 116 -9.67 -10.17 7.07
C ILE A 116 -9.41 -10.19 8.58
N GLU A 117 -10.48 -10.21 9.38
CA GLU A 117 -10.44 -10.28 10.84
C GLU A 117 -10.02 -11.67 11.38
N GLU A 118 -9.96 -12.68 10.51
CA GLU A 118 -9.49 -14.03 10.83
C GLU A 118 -8.12 -14.36 10.25
N VAL A 119 -7.50 -13.45 9.48
CA VAL A 119 -6.20 -13.71 8.81
C VAL A 119 -5.14 -14.18 9.81
N GLU A 120 -4.93 -13.45 10.91
CA GLU A 120 -3.93 -13.80 11.93
C GLU A 120 -4.21 -15.19 12.53
N PHE A 121 -5.48 -15.46 12.85
CA PHE A 121 -5.90 -16.73 13.43
C PHE A 121 -5.72 -17.89 12.44
N GLU A 122 -6.14 -17.74 11.19
CA GLU A 122 -5.98 -18.78 10.17
C GLU A 122 -4.49 -19.00 9.85
N SER A 123 -3.67 -17.95 9.75
CA SER A 123 -2.22 -18.09 9.53
C SER A 123 -1.54 -18.86 10.68
N GLU A 124 -1.84 -18.52 11.93
CA GLU A 124 -1.33 -19.23 13.11
C GLU A 124 -1.84 -20.68 13.17
N MET A 125 -3.10 -20.92 12.78
CA MET A 125 -3.65 -22.27 12.68
C MET A 125 -2.95 -23.08 11.58
N MET A 126 -2.67 -22.49 10.42
CA MET A 126 -1.95 -23.14 9.33
C MET A 126 -0.55 -23.56 9.79
N LEU A 127 0.18 -22.63 10.43
CA LEU A 127 1.50 -22.89 11.02
C LEU A 127 1.45 -24.06 12.00
N ASN A 128 0.51 -24.03 12.95
CA ASN A 128 0.36 -25.07 13.96
C ASN A 128 0.04 -26.45 13.38
N GLN A 129 -0.78 -26.51 12.33
CA GLN A 129 -1.11 -27.76 11.64
C GLN A 129 0.08 -28.32 10.87
N LEU A 130 0.87 -27.47 10.22
CA LEU A 130 2.10 -27.89 9.52
C LEU A 130 3.14 -28.44 10.51
N VAL A 131 3.30 -27.81 11.68
CA VAL A 131 4.19 -28.32 12.75
C VAL A 131 3.72 -29.69 13.26
N GLU A 132 2.43 -29.86 13.49
CA GLU A 132 1.89 -31.16 13.90
C GLU A 132 2.08 -32.22 12.81
N LEU A 133 1.80 -31.91 11.55
CA LEU A 133 2.06 -32.84 10.43
C LEU A 133 3.54 -33.20 10.32
N LEU A 134 4.45 -32.25 10.56
CA LEU A 134 5.88 -32.49 10.59
C LEU A 134 6.29 -33.40 11.75
N ASN A 135 5.70 -33.21 12.94
CA ASN A 135 5.92 -34.13 14.06
C ASN A 135 5.53 -35.59 13.74
N TYR A 136 4.48 -35.81 12.92
CA TYR A 136 4.12 -37.13 12.42
C TYR A 136 5.06 -37.65 11.33
N SER A 137 5.61 -36.77 10.49
CA SER A 137 6.52 -37.17 9.41
C SER A 137 7.93 -37.51 9.89
N LEU A 138 8.33 -37.01 11.06
CA LEU A 138 9.53 -37.41 11.79
C LEU A 138 9.30 -38.77 12.45
N THR A 139 9.74 -39.86 11.82
CA THR A 139 9.39 -41.22 12.25
C THR A 139 10.14 -41.68 13.50
N ASP A 140 11.38 -41.23 13.69
CA ASP A 140 12.32 -41.81 14.66
C ASP A 140 12.40 -40.92 15.92
N ASP A 141 12.76 -41.46 17.10
CA ASP A 141 12.76 -40.66 18.34
C ASP A 141 13.89 -39.62 18.39
N ASN A 142 14.94 -39.83 17.59
CA ASN A 142 16.07 -38.94 17.44
C ASN A 142 16.25 -38.55 15.95
N ASN A 143 15.85 -37.34 15.59
CA ASN A 143 15.99 -36.81 14.23
C ASN A 143 17.03 -35.69 14.19
N ILE A 144 17.70 -35.56 13.05
CA ILE A 144 18.58 -34.44 12.73
C ILE A 144 18.07 -33.82 11.43
N ILE A 145 17.79 -32.52 11.43
CA ILE A 145 17.48 -31.77 10.22
C ILE A 145 18.66 -30.83 9.98
N TYR A 146 19.34 -31.05 8.87
CA TYR A 146 20.47 -30.25 8.43
C TYR A 146 20.03 -29.30 7.32
N ILE A 147 20.29 -27.99 7.48
CA ILE A 147 19.86 -26.93 6.57
C ILE A 147 21.10 -26.21 6.04
N GLY A 148 21.50 -26.52 4.82
CA GLY A 148 22.52 -25.78 4.08
C GLY A 148 21.98 -24.45 3.54
N ASN A 149 22.87 -23.47 3.32
CA ASN A 149 22.55 -22.12 2.85
C ASN A 149 21.44 -21.44 3.66
N ALA A 150 21.46 -21.59 4.99
CA ALA A 150 20.40 -21.16 5.87
C ALA A 150 20.04 -19.66 5.74
N HIS A 151 20.98 -18.81 5.27
CA HIS A 151 20.73 -17.39 4.98
C HIS A 151 19.61 -17.15 3.93
N ASN A 152 19.24 -18.15 3.13
CA ASN A 152 18.15 -18.08 2.14
C ASN A 152 16.78 -18.56 2.68
N LEU A 153 16.67 -18.88 3.97
CA LEU A 153 15.40 -19.32 4.55
C LEU A 153 14.31 -18.24 4.42
N GLN A 154 13.15 -18.63 3.91
CA GLN A 154 11.99 -17.75 3.83
C GLN A 154 11.43 -17.41 5.23
N PRO A 155 10.80 -16.23 5.40
CA PRO A 155 10.12 -15.85 6.64
C PRO A 155 9.20 -16.94 7.22
N SER A 156 8.42 -17.63 6.39
CA SER A 156 7.55 -18.73 6.86
C SER A 156 8.32 -19.90 7.46
N SER A 157 9.43 -20.29 6.86
CA SER A 157 10.28 -21.39 7.33
C SER A 157 10.92 -21.04 8.66
N VAL A 158 11.36 -19.79 8.83
CA VAL A 158 11.86 -19.27 10.11
C VAL A 158 10.77 -19.32 11.20
N ASN A 159 9.54 -18.89 10.88
CA ASN A 159 8.43 -18.94 11.82
C ASN A 159 8.02 -20.38 12.17
N LEU A 160 8.07 -21.30 11.20
CA LEU A 160 7.82 -22.72 11.44
C LEU A 160 8.89 -23.32 12.35
N ILE A 161 10.17 -22.99 12.16
CA ILE A 161 11.25 -23.40 13.07
C ILE A 161 11.00 -22.90 14.49
N LYS A 162 10.67 -21.61 14.69
CA LYS A 162 10.33 -21.07 16.01
C LYS A 162 9.24 -21.89 16.67
N LYS A 163 8.17 -22.19 15.92
CA LYS A 163 7.03 -22.96 16.42
C LYS A 163 7.36 -24.43 16.68
N MET A 164 8.24 -25.03 15.88
CA MET A 164 8.76 -26.36 16.13
C MET A 164 9.56 -26.41 17.42
N ILE A 165 10.42 -25.43 17.69
CA ILE A 165 11.20 -25.37 18.93
C ILE A 165 10.26 -25.34 20.15
N GLU A 166 9.09 -24.72 20.05
CA GLU A 166 8.07 -24.75 21.12
C GLU A 166 7.38 -26.11 21.26
N LYS A 167 7.11 -26.82 20.15
CA LYS A 167 6.13 -27.92 20.08
C LYS A 167 6.68 -29.28 19.62
N VAL A 168 7.99 -29.45 19.55
CA VAL A 168 8.56 -30.73 19.10
C VAL A 168 8.31 -31.83 20.14
N HIS A 169 7.71 -32.93 19.70
CA HIS A 169 7.39 -34.05 20.61
C HIS A 169 8.57 -35.00 20.81
N LYS A 170 9.42 -35.11 19.78
CA LYS A 170 10.57 -36.02 19.68
C LYS A 170 11.89 -35.26 19.82
N LYS A 171 13.01 -35.96 20.04
CA LYS A 171 14.33 -35.31 20.08
C LYS A 171 14.71 -34.90 18.65
N LEU A 172 14.99 -33.62 18.49
CA LEU A 172 15.35 -33.01 17.21
C LEU A 172 16.65 -32.20 17.36
N ALA A 173 17.58 -32.41 16.44
CA ALA A 173 18.71 -31.51 16.26
C ALA A 173 18.53 -30.72 14.97
N LEU A 174 18.60 -29.39 15.05
CA LEU A 174 18.62 -28.48 13.91
C LEU A 174 20.06 -28.00 13.70
N VAL A 175 20.63 -28.29 12.53
CA VAL A 175 21.97 -27.85 12.17
C VAL A 175 21.86 -26.86 11.02
N PHE A 176 22.22 -25.59 11.27
CA PHE A 176 22.19 -24.51 10.28
C PHE A 176 23.58 -24.25 9.75
N VAL A 177 23.72 -24.25 8.43
CA VAL A 177 24.99 -23.93 7.78
C VAL A 177 24.81 -22.78 6.81
N TYR A 178 25.66 -21.76 6.91
CA TYR A 178 25.61 -20.60 6.04
C TYR A 178 27.01 -20.06 5.71
N SER A 179 27.10 -19.44 4.55
CA SER A 179 28.25 -18.65 4.08
C SER A 179 27.76 -17.22 3.87
N LEU A 180 28.37 -16.25 4.53
CA LEU A 180 28.13 -14.81 4.35
C LEU A 180 29.47 -14.07 4.46
N PRO A 181 29.66 -12.96 3.72
CA PRO A 181 30.83 -12.09 3.91
C PRO A 181 30.98 -11.69 5.38
N SER A 182 32.22 -11.44 5.83
CA SER A 182 32.52 -11.09 7.23
C SER A 182 31.70 -9.93 7.81
N ASN A 183 31.17 -9.07 6.95
CA ASN A 183 30.49 -7.82 7.31
C ASN A 183 28.95 -7.94 7.28
N GLU A 184 28.37 -9.05 6.81
CA GLU A 184 26.93 -9.25 6.77
C GLU A 184 26.46 -10.12 7.96
N LYS A 185 25.33 -9.72 8.57
CA LYS A 185 24.70 -10.47 9.66
C LYS A 185 23.50 -11.24 9.17
N PHE A 186 23.35 -12.48 9.63
CA PHE A 186 22.14 -13.27 9.39
C PHE A 186 21.10 -12.99 10.50
N GLU A 187 20.44 -11.83 10.43
CA GLU A 187 19.52 -11.35 11.48
C GLU A 187 18.44 -12.37 11.89
N ALA A 188 17.90 -13.12 10.93
CA ALA A 188 16.89 -14.13 11.23
C ALA A 188 17.43 -15.26 12.14
N LEU A 189 18.71 -15.61 12.02
CA LEU A 189 19.37 -16.60 12.86
C LEU A 189 19.72 -16.05 14.24
N ASP A 190 20.17 -14.80 14.32
CA ASP A 190 20.40 -14.12 15.61
C ASP A 190 19.09 -14.04 16.41
N ASN A 191 17.98 -13.74 15.72
CA ASN A 191 16.63 -13.75 16.29
C ASN A 191 16.20 -15.16 16.73
N LEU A 192 16.49 -16.19 15.93
CA LEU A 192 16.22 -17.59 16.29
C LEU A 192 17.02 -18.03 17.51
N MET A 193 18.30 -17.64 17.60
CA MET A 193 19.18 -17.97 18.72
C MET A 193 18.71 -17.27 19.99
N SER A 194 18.41 -15.98 19.93
CA SER A 194 17.85 -15.21 21.04
C SER A 194 16.53 -15.83 21.52
N TYR A 195 15.65 -16.20 20.59
CA TYR A 195 14.38 -16.86 20.89
C TYR A 195 14.57 -18.23 21.54
N SER A 196 15.48 -19.06 21.02
CA SER A 196 15.81 -20.38 21.59
C SER A 196 16.43 -20.28 22.99
N TYR A 197 17.27 -19.27 23.21
CA TYR A 197 17.92 -19.01 24.49
C TYR A 197 16.90 -18.55 25.55
N ASN A 198 15.92 -17.73 25.14
CA ASN A 198 14.82 -17.29 26.00
C ASN A 198 13.87 -18.43 26.40
N LEU A 199 13.78 -19.50 25.60
CA LEU A 199 13.02 -20.72 25.89
C LEU A 199 13.73 -21.66 26.87
N ARG A 200 14.53 -21.14 27.82
CA ARG A 200 15.26 -21.89 28.86
C ARG A 200 14.43 -23.12 29.28
N TYR A 201 14.99 -24.32 29.07
CA TYR A 201 14.46 -25.65 29.42
C TYR A 201 13.71 -26.50 28.37
N ASN A 202 13.62 -26.15 27.07
CA ASN A 202 13.16 -27.18 26.10
C ASN A 202 14.27 -28.17 25.70
N THR A 203 14.41 -29.26 26.47
CA THR A 203 15.48 -30.28 26.32
C THR A 203 15.34 -31.19 25.09
N LYS A 204 14.28 -31.04 24.30
CA LYS A 204 14.00 -31.90 23.14
C LYS A 204 14.53 -31.35 21.82
N CYS A 205 14.87 -30.07 21.73
CA CYS A 205 15.44 -29.46 20.52
C CYS A 205 16.84 -28.93 20.80
N SER A 206 17.84 -29.34 20.01
CA SER A 206 19.19 -28.77 20.04
C SER A 206 19.48 -28.03 18.74
N ILE A 207 19.99 -26.81 18.84
CA ILE A 207 20.36 -25.99 17.67
C ILE A 207 21.89 -25.91 17.61
N GLU A 208 22.44 -26.15 16.42
CA GLU A 208 23.85 -26.01 16.11
C GLU A 208 24.01 -25.13 14.86
N ILE A 209 25.00 -24.25 14.88
CA ILE A 209 25.26 -23.28 13.82
C ILE A 209 26.70 -23.44 13.35
N ILE A 210 26.86 -23.55 12.04
CA ILE A 210 28.17 -23.67 11.39
C ILE A 210 28.27 -22.53 10.37
N LYS A 211 29.12 -21.55 10.68
CA LYS A 211 29.50 -20.50 9.72
C LYS A 211 30.70 -21.02 8.90
N VAL A 212 30.63 -20.88 7.59
CA VAL A 212 31.74 -21.21 6.69
C VAL A 212 32.29 -19.93 6.06
N ASP A 213 33.60 -19.76 6.04
CA ASP A 213 34.24 -18.57 5.48
C ASP A 213 34.10 -18.54 3.95
N SER A 214 33.69 -17.38 3.42
CA SER A 214 33.33 -17.19 2.01
C SER A 214 34.51 -17.28 1.03
N SER A 215 35.74 -17.46 1.51
CA SER A 215 36.96 -17.54 0.68
C SER A 215 37.16 -18.91 0.01
N ASP A 216 36.51 -19.97 0.48
CA ASP A 216 36.70 -21.35 0.00
C ASP A 216 35.56 -21.88 -0.91
N GLU A 217 34.56 -21.06 -1.21
CA GLU A 217 33.62 -21.32 -2.29
C GLU A 217 34.02 -20.47 -3.51
N PRO A 218 34.15 -21.03 -4.72
CA PRO A 218 33.89 -20.21 -5.89
C PRO A 218 32.45 -19.76 -5.68
N VAL A 219 32.23 -18.46 -5.53
CA VAL A 219 30.90 -17.84 -5.62
C VAL A 219 30.34 -18.26 -6.97
N SER A 220 29.71 -19.43 -7.02
CA SER A 220 29.01 -19.85 -8.20
C SER A 220 27.81 -18.93 -8.23
N ASN A 221 27.95 -17.84 -8.97
CA ASN A 221 26.89 -17.00 -9.51
C ASN A 221 25.88 -17.80 -10.36
N HIS A 222 25.79 -19.12 -10.19
CA HIS A 222 24.63 -19.91 -10.53
C HIS A 222 23.51 -19.64 -9.51
N VAL A 223 23.12 -18.37 -9.37
CA VAL A 223 21.70 -18.10 -9.17
C VAL A 223 21.06 -18.65 -10.44
N THR A 224 20.57 -19.88 -10.40
CA THR A 224 19.67 -20.38 -11.43
C THR A 224 18.59 -19.31 -11.58
N LYS A 225 18.58 -18.59 -12.72
CA LYS A 225 17.53 -17.62 -13.05
C LYS A 225 16.20 -18.33 -12.85
N VAL A 226 15.50 -17.99 -11.77
CA VAL A 226 14.19 -18.59 -11.47
C VAL A 226 13.23 -18.05 -12.52
N SER A 227 12.50 -18.95 -13.17
CA SER A 227 11.59 -18.52 -14.22
C SER A 227 10.41 -17.74 -13.63
N ILE A 228 9.86 -16.80 -14.40
CA ILE A 228 8.63 -16.09 -14.09
C ILE A 228 7.49 -17.07 -13.69
N GLY A 229 7.44 -18.23 -14.34
CA GLY A 229 6.47 -19.29 -14.06
C GLY A 229 6.67 -19.97 -12.71
N ASP A 230 7.91 -20.12 -12.24
CA ASP A 230 8.19 -20.71 -10.93
C ASP A 230 7.91 -19.72 -9.80
N LEU A 231 8.26 -18.43 -9.97
CA LEU A 231 7.88 -17.37 -9.04
C LEU A 231 6.35 -17.26 -8.89
N ASP A 232 5.61 -17.40 -9.99
CA ASP A 232 4.15 -17.39 -9.95
C ASP A 232 3.58 -18.57 -9.15
N LYS A 233 4.12 -19.79 -9.32
CA LYS A 233 3.75 -20.97 -8.51
C LYS A 233 4.07 -20.79 -7.04
N ILE A 234 5.26 -20.27 -6.71
CA ILE A 234 5.68 -19.99 -5.33
C ILE A 234 4.70 -19.00 -4.69
N SER A 235 4.36 -17.92 -5.40
CA SER A 235 3.41 -16.93 -4.91
C SER A 235 2.02 -17.52 -4.66
N ASP A 236 1.52 -18.39 -5.55
CA ASP A 236 0.22 -19.04 -5.37
C ASP A 236 0.22 -19.95 -4.15
N GLN A 237 1.23 -20.80 -4.01
CA GLN A 237 1.37 -21.67 -2.85
C GLN A 237 1.41 -20.86 -1.54
N ALA A 238 2.21 -19.79 -1.51
CA ALA A 238 2.34 -18.92 -0.35
C ALA A 238 1.01 -18.24 0.02
N ILE A 239 0.23 -17.75 -0.95
CA ILE A 239 -1.10 -17.16 -0.70
C ILE A 239 -2.06 -18.19 -0.09
N TYR A 240 -2.10 -19.42 -0.64
CA TYR A 240 -3.01 -20.46 -0.15
C TYR A 240 -2.59 -21.04 1.21
N LEU A 241 -1.29 -21.06 1.49
CA LEU A 241 -0.73 -21.44 2.78
C LEU A 241 -0.60 -20.26 3.76
N LEU A 242 -1.23 -19.13 3.43
CA LEU A 242 -1.35 -17.95 4.29
C LEU A 242 0.00 -17.36 4.72
N SER A 243 1.04 -17.53 3.89
CA SER A 243 2.34 -16.87 4.02
C SER A 243 2.40 -15.64 3.12
N PHE A 244 1.77 -14.55 3.57
CA PHE A 244 1.73 -13.29 2.81
C PHE A 244 3.10 -12.63 2.60
N PRO A 245 4.07 -12.66 3.55
CA PRO A 245 5.41 -12.13 3.32
C PRO A 245 6.15 -12.84 2.17
N ASP A 246 6.14 -14.18 2.16
CA ASP A 246 6.80 -14.94 1.09
C ASP A 246 6.11 -14.71 -0.26
N ALA A 247 4.77 -14.64 -0.27
CA ALA A 247 4.00 -14.33 -1.46
C ALA A 247 4.38 -12.94 -2.02
N LYS A 248 4.47 -11.92 -1.15
CA LYS A 248 4.85 -10.56 -1.54
C LYS A 248 6.27 -10.54 -2.14
N ASN A 249 7.23 -11.19 -1.48
CA ASN A 249 8.62 -11.28 -1.97
C ASN A 249 8.68 -11.92 -3.37
N ALA A 250 8.02 -13.06 -3.56
CA ALA A 250 7.98 -13.74 -4.86
C ALA A 250 7.33 -12.89 -5.96
N LEU A 251 6.27 -12.15 -5.64
CA LEU A 251 5.54 -11.32 -6.59
C LEU A 251 6.30 -10.05 -7.00
N ILE A 252 6.99 -9.39 -6.07
CA ILE A 252 7.83 -8.21 -6.36
C ILE A 252 8.95 -8.60 -7.32
N GLU A 253 9.56 -9.74 -7.08
CA GLU A 253 10.66 -10.28 -7.90
C GLU A 253 10.14 -10.75 -9.27
N ASN A 254 8.91 -11.24 -9.33
CA ASN A 254 8.25 -11.54 -10.60
C ASN A 254 8.02 -10.24 -11.41
N LEU A 255 7.58 -9.17 -10.74
CA LEU A 255 7.36 -7.87 -11.39
C LEU A 255 8.67 -7.26 -11.92
N SER A 256 9.75 -7.30 -11.14
CA SER A 256 11.06 -6.81 -11.57
C SER A 256 11.63 -7.66 -12.71
N ALA A 257 11.43 -8.98 -12.69
CA ALA A 257 11.83 -9.86 -13.79
C ALA A 257 11.09 -9.52 -15.09
N ILE A 258 9.80 -9.18 -15.02
CA ILE A 258 9.00 -8.77 -16.19
C ILE A 258 9.50 -7.42 -16.73
N GLU A 259 9.78 -6.44 -15.87
CA GLU A 259 10.23 -5.10 -16.28
C GLU A 259 11.61 -5.12 -16.97
N ASN A 260 12.48 -6.07 -16.61
CA ASN A 260 13.80 -6.22 -17.22
C ASN A 260 13.79 -6.90 -18.61
N VAL A 261 12.68 -7.52 -19.00
CA VAL A 261 12.56 -8.15 -20.32
C VAL A 261 11.92 -7.12 -21.26
N ASN A 262 12.74 -6.45 -22.09
CA ASN A 262 12.36 -5.40 -23.06
C ASN A 262 11.43 -5.88 -24.21
N GLN A 263 10.37 -6.62 -23.90
CA GLN A 263 9.35 -7.11 -24.82
C GLN A 263 7.98 -6.78 -24.24
N HIS A 264 7.49 -5.56 -24.55
CA HIS A 264 6.31 -4.98 -23.91
C HIS A 264 4.99 -5.75 -24.07
N ASN A 265 4.87 -6.69 -25.01
CA ASN A 265 3.58 -7.35 -25.31
C ASN A 265 3.47 -8.82 -24.85
N GLU A 266 4.58 -9.53 -24.60
CA GLU A 266 4.53 -10.99 -24.35
C GLU A 266 4.13 -11.33 -22.90
N PHE A 267 4.36 -10.41 -21.95
CA PHE A 267 4.17 -10.65 -20.51
C PHE A 267 3.01 -9.88 -19.89
N ASP A 268 2.18 -9.18 -20.66
CA ASP A 268 1.07 -8.37 -20.13
C ASP A 268 0.08 -9.19 -19.30
N SER A 269 -0.25 -10.41 -19.73
CA SER A 269 -1.12 -11.31 -18.99
C SER A 269 -0.55 -11.71 -17.63
N VAL A 270 0.78 -11.91 -17.55
CA VAL A 270 1.48 -12.25 -16.31
C VAL A 270 1.58 -11.02 -15.41
N LYS A 271 1.88 -9.84 -15.97
CA LYS A 271 1.92 -8.57 -15.24
C LYS A 271 0.57 -8.26 -14.59
N LYS A 272 -0.54 -8.40 -15.34
CA LYS A 272 -1.92 -8.27 -14.81
C LYS A 272 -2.17 -9.20 -13.62
N ARG A 273 -1.80 -10.48 -13.75
CA ARG A 273 -1.95 -11.48 -12.68
C ARG A 273 -1.09 -11.16 -11.45
N THR A 274 0.15 -10.74 -11.64
CA THR A 274 1.08 -10.37 -10.57
C THR A 274 0.58 -9.15 -9.78
N LEU A 275 0.15 -8.09 -10.47
CA LEU A 275 -0.42 -6.88 -9.83
C LEU A 275 -1.68 -7.21 -9.03
N PHE A 276 -2.58 -8.04 -9.58
CA PHE A 276 -3.77 -8.50 -8.86
C PHE A 276 -3.41 -9.25 -7.56
N LYS A 277 -2.46 -10.18 -7.64
CA LYS A 277 -2.00 -10.94 -6.47
C LYS A 277 -1.33 -10.02 -5.44
N LEU A 278 -0.54 -9.04 -5.85
CA LEU A 278 0.06 -8.04 -4.96
C LEU A 278 -1.01 -7.23 -4.24
N ALA A 279 -2.02 -6.73 -4.95
CA ALA A 279 -3.12 -6.00 -4.36
C ALA A 279 -3.85 -6.84 -3.29
N LYS A 280 -4.15 -8.10 -3.61
CA LYS A 280 -4.79 -9.06 -2.69
C LYS A 280 -3.93 -9.38 -1.46
N VAL A 281 -2.64 -9.63 -1.64
CA VAL A 281 -1.69 -9.92 -0.55
C VAL A 281 -1.54 -8.69 0.36
N SER A 282 -1.47 -7.49 -0.20
CA SER A 282 -1.43 -6.24 0.56
C SER A 282 -2.70 -6.04 1.39
N CYS A 283 -3.90 -6.35 0.86
CA CYS A 283 -5.14 -6.33 1.66
C CYS A 283 -5.05 -7.26 2.89
N TYR A 284 -4.66 -8.53 2.69
CA TYR A 284 -4.57 -9.47 3.81
C TYR A 284 -3.42 -9.17 4.79
N SER A 285 -2.40 -8.46 4.33
CA SER A 285 -1.30 -8.00 5.19
C SER A 285 -1.64 -6.71 5.97
N GLY A 286 -2.83 -6.14 5.78
CA GLY A 286 -3.22 -4.86 6.41
C GLY A 286 -2.63 -3.61 5.74
N ASN A 287 -1.91 -3.75 4.62
CA ASN A 287 -1.30 -2.65 3.87
C ASN A 287 -2.27 -2.10 2.83
N TYR A 288 -3.38 -1.51 3.29
CA TYR A 288 -4.49 -1.11 2.42
C TYR A 288 -4.11 -0.04 1.37
N ARG A 289 -3.17 0.87 1.68
CA ARG A 289 -2.65 1.84 0.71
C ARG A 289 -1.89 1.18 -0.45
N GLU A 290 -1.03 0.21 -0.16
CA GLU A 290 -0.37 -0.57 -1.20
C GLU A 290 -1.39 -1.35 -2.04
N ALA A 291 -2.39 -1.94 -1.38
CA ALA A 291 -3.44 -2.68 -2.05
C ALA A 291 -4.22 -1.80 -3.03
N HIS A 292 -4.63 -0.61 -2.58
CA HIS A 292 -5.27 0.40 -3.42
C HIS A 292 -4.40 0.71 -4.63
N ARG A 293 -3.12 1.02 -4.42
CA ARG A 293 -2.19 1.34 -5.50
C ARG A 293 -2.12 0.23 -6.54
N TYR A 294 -1.85 -1.00 -6.13
CA TYR A 294 -1.70 -2.10 -7.08
C TYR A 294 -3.00 -2.37 -7.85
N ALA A 295 -4.16 -2.25 -7.21
CA ALA A 295 -5.45 -2.38 -7.87
C ALA A 295 -5.71 -1.24 -8.89
N THR A 296 -5.33 0.00 -8.55
CA THR A 296 -5.45 1.16 -9.45
C THR A 296 -4.51 1.07 -10.65
N ILE A 297 -3.25 0.67 -10.45
CA ILE A 297 -2.30 0.41 -11.55
C ILE A 297 -2.85 -0.68 -12.47
N LEU A 298 -3.35 -1.78 -11.88
CA LEU A 298 -3.96 -2.85 -12.66
C LEU A 298 -5.12 -2.32 -13.51
N LEU A 299 -6.08 -1.58 -12.93
CA LEU A 299 -7.22 -1.02 -13.66
C LEU A 299 -6.83 -0.17 -14.87
N LYS A 300 -5.75 0.62 -14.79
CA LYS A 300 -5.24 1.43 -15.91
C LYS A 300 -4.78 0.57 -17.10
N MET A 301 -4.49 -0.71 -16.89
CA MET A 301 -4.03 -1.66 -17.92
C MET A 301 -5.12 -2.59 -18.47
N LEU A 302 -6.35 -2.53 -17.93
CA LEU A 302 -7.43 -3.47 -18.28
C LEU A 302 -8.33 -2.91 -19.38
N ASP A 303 -8.69 -3.77 -20.32
CA ASP A 303 -9.71 -3.46 -21.32
C ASP A 303 -11.09 -3.83 -20.77
N VAL A 304 -12.07 -2.93 -20.92
CA VAL A 304 -13.41 -3.07 -20.34
C VAL A 304 -14.21 -4.24 -20.94
N GLU A 305 -13.96 -4.58 -22.21
CA GLU A 305 -14.68 -5.66 -22.88
C GLU A 305 -13.99 -7.02 -22.68
N ILE A 306 -12.66 -7.04 -22.55
CA ILE A 306 -11.87 -8.27 -22.45
C ILE A 306 -11.67 -8.71 -20.99
N ASP A 307 -11.37 -7.77 -20.09
CA ASP A 307 -10.86 -8.06 -18.76
C ASP A 307 -11.91 -7.91 -17.63
N ILE A 308 -13.19 -8.14 -17.94
CA ILE A 308 -14.33 -7.92 -17.02
C ILE A 308 -14.11 -8.56 -15.63
N ASP A 309 -13.56 -9.78 -15.55
CA ASP A 309 -13.26 -10.47 -14.28
C ASP A 309 -12.15 -9.76 -13.49
N TYR A 310 -11.10 -9.27 -14.14
CA TYR A 310 -10.05 -8.49 -13.46
C TYR A 310 -10.58 -7.14 -12.99
N ILE A 311 -11.44 -6.48 -13.76
CA ILE A 311 -12.03 -5.19 -13.36
C ILE A 311 -12.91 -5.38 -12.13
N ALA A 312 -13.81 -6.37 -12.14
CA ALA A 312 -14.66 -6.69 -10.98
C ALA A 312 -13.83 -6.98 -9.72
N ARG A 313 -12.76 -7.78 -9.87
CA ARG A 313 -11.86 -8.12 -8.76
C ARG A 313 -11.09 -6.92 -8.23
N SER A 314 -10.63 -6.03 -9.12
CA SER A 314 -9.91 -4.81 -8.73
C SER A 314 -10.82 -3.85 -7.98
N TYR A 315 -12.06 -3.64 -8.45
CA TYR A 315 -13.02 -2.83 -7.69
C TYR A 315 -13.38 -3.45 -6.35
N LEU A 316 -13.48 -4.78 -6.26
CA LEU A 316 -13.71 -5.44 -4.98
C LEU A 316 -12.55 -5.19 -4.01
N LEU A 317 -11.29 -5.32 -4.47
CA LEU A 317 -10.11 -5.04 -3.65
C LEU A 317 -10.03 -3.56 -3.23
N LEU A 318 -10.40 -2.64 -4.11
CA LEU A 318 -10.53 -1.22 -3.78
C LEU A 318 -11.62 -0.98 -2.72
N GLY A 319 -12.79 -1.61 -2.86
CA GLY A 319 -13.84 -1.55 -1.85
C GLY A 319 -13.36 -2.01 -0.46
N ILE A 320 -12.59 -3.11 -0.43
CA ILE A 320 -11.96 -3.62 0.79
C ILE A 320 -10.93 -2.61 1.33
N SER A 321 -10.00 -2.12 0.49
CA SER A 321 -8.94 -1.22 0.95
C SER A 321 -9.50 0.09 1.49
N GLU A 322 -10.52 0.66 0.84
CA GLU A 322 -11.19 1.88 1.29
C GLU A 322 -11.93 1.66 2.62
N TYR A 323 -12.64 0.53 2.77
CA TYR A 323 -13.37 0.22 4.00
C TYR A 323 -12.42 0.20 5.20
N TYR A 324 -11.33 -0.55 5.09
CA TYR A 324 -10.35 -0.67 6.17
C TYR A 324 -9.46 0.56 6.33
N SER A 325 -9.42 1.46 5.33
CA SER A 325 -8.82 2.80 5.46
C SER A 325 -9.79 3.84 6.03
N ASN A 326 -10.97 3.43 6.51
CA ASN A 326 -12.03 4.28 7.06
C ASN A 326 -12.65 5.28 6.05
N SER A 327 -12.58 4.97 4.75
CA SER A 327 -13.12 5.75 3.64
C SER A 327 -14.43 5.11 3.16
N LEU A 328 -15.47 5.21 4.00
CA LEU A 328 -16.73 4.45 3.83
C LEU A 328 -17.49 4.79 2.55
N GLU A 329 -17.49 6.05 2.11
CA GLU A 329 -18.15 6.47 0.86
C GLU A 329 -17.47 5.86 -0.38
N SER A 330 -16.14 5.88 -0.44
CA SER A 330 -15.36 5.27 -1.52
C SER A 330 -15.51 3.75 -1.51
N ALA A 331 -15.53 3.14 -0.33
CA ALA A 331 -15.76 1.71 -0.17
C ALA A 331 -17.12 1.29 -0.73
N LEU A 332 -18.18 2.07 -0.43
CA LEU A 332 -19.51 1.86 -0.97
C LEU A 332 -19.52 2.01 -2.49
N TYR A 333 -18.90 3.07 -3.00
CA TYR A 333 -18.80 3.34 -4.44
C TYR A 333 -18.18 2.18 -5.20
N TYR A 334 -17.00 1.69 -4.79
CA TYR A 334 -16.33 0.58 -5.46
C TYR A 334 -17.07 -0.76 -5.31
N SER A 335 -17.76 -0.97 -4.19
CA SER A 335 -18.61 -2.15 -4.00
C SER A 335 -19.80 -2.13 -4.97
N MET A 336 -20.43 -0.96 -5.18
CA MET A 336 -21.50 -0.80 -6.17
C MET A 336 -21.01 -0.99 -7.61
N LEU A 337 -19.82 -0.48 -7.95
CA LEU A 337 -19.18 -0.73 -9.25
C LEU A 337 -18.92 -2.22 -9.48
N THR A 338 -18.45 -2.92 -8.44
CA THR A 338 -18.26 -4.37 -8.48
C THR A 338 -19.57 -5.08 -8.84
N ILE A 339 -20.67 -4.77 -8.15
CA ILE A 339 -21.99 -5.37 -8.42
C ILE A 339 -22.41 -5.10 -9.88
N LYS A 340 -22.33 -3.85 -10.33
CA LYS A 340 -22.71 -3.43 -11.68
C LYS A 340 -21.94 -4.17 -12.78
N ILE A 341 -20.66 -4.47 -12.56
CA ILE A 341 -19.83 -5.19 -13.54
C ILE A 341 -20.07 -6.69 -13.46
N VAL A 342 -20.30 -7.22 -12.27
CA VAL A 342 -20.53 -8.65 -12.06
C VAL A 342 -21.88 -9.11 -12.62
N GLU A 343 -22.87 -8.21 -12.73
CA GLU A 343 -24.09 -8.47 -13.51
C GLU A 343 -23.79 -8.87 -14.96
N LYS A 344 -22.68 -8.40 -15.54
CA LYS A 344 -22.22 -8.80 -16.87
C LYS A 344 -21.42 -10.11 -16.90
N SER A 345 -20.74 -10.47 -15.80
CA SER A 345 -19.89 -11.67 -15.72
C SER A 345 -20.55 -12.88 -15.06
N HIS A 346 -21.78 -12.71 -14.53
CA HIS A 346 -22.57 -13.73 -13.82
C HIS A 346 -21.87 -14.40 -12.63
N SER A 347 -20.83 -13.78 -12.06
CA SER A 347 -20.09 -14.34 -10.92
C SER A 347 -20.78 -14.05 -9.58
N ILE A 348 -21.62 -14.98 -9.11
CA ILE A 348 -22.32 -14.88 -7.81
C ILE A 348 -21.34 -14.60 -6.65
N ARG A 349 -20.13 -15.13 -6.72
CA ARG A 349 -19.10 -14.98 -5.67
C ARG A 349 -18.66 -13.54 -5.44
N TYR A 350 -18.43 -12.74 -6.49
CA TYR A 350 -17.96 -11.36 -6.29
C TYR A 350 -19.10 -10.43 -5.89
N LYS A 351 -20.31 -10.68 -6.39
CA LYS A 351 -21.51 -9.98 -5.94
C LYS A 351 -21.68 -10.16 -4.43
N LEU A 352 -21.64 -11.40 -3.94
CA LEU A 352 -21.70 -11.71 -2.51
C LEU A 352 -20.61 -11.00 -1.70
N LEU A 353 -19.37 -10.96 -2.20
CA LEU A 353 -18.27 -10.26 -1.54
C LEU A 353 -18.47 -8.74 -1.48
N ALA A 354 -19.02 -8.13 -2.53
CA ALA A 354 -19.37 -6.72 -2.55
C ALA A 354 -20.54 -6.42 -1.59
N ASP A 355 -21.57 -7.28 -1.59
CA ASP A 355 -22.70 -7.18 -0.65
C ASP A 355 -22.23 -7.29 0.82
N LEU A 356 -21.20 -8.09 1.12
CA LEU A 356 -20.60 -8.15 2.45
C LEU A 356 -19.94 -6.83 2.87
N ILE A 357 -19.26 -6.14 1.95
CA ILE A 357 -18.65 -4.84 2.24
C ILE A 357 -19.76 -3.80 2.48
N ILE A 358 -20.80 -3.81 1.65
CA ILE A 358 -21.97 -2.94 1.83
C ILE A 358 -22.64 -3.20 3.18
N PHE A 359 -22.77 -4.47 3.58
CA PHE A 359 -23.26 -4.86 4.90
C PHE A 359 -22.39 -4.25 6.01
N TYR A 360 -21.06 -4.33 5.92
CA TYR A 360 -20.18 -3.72 6.92
C TYR A 360 -20.20 -2.18 6.96
N ILE A 361 -20.64 -1.52 5.89
CA ILE A 361 -20.78 -0.06 5.85
C ILE A 361 -22.13 0.36 6.45
N LYS A 362 -23.20 -0.38 6.14
CA LYS A 362 -24.59 -0.05 6.50
C LYS A 362 -25.00 -0.51 7.90
N THR A 363 -24.06 -0.55 8.86
CA THR A 363 -24.25 -1.15 10.19
C THR A 363 -25.31 -0.49 11.07
N ASN A 364 -25.70 0.75 10.75
CA ASN A 364 -26.77 1.51 11.43
C ASN A 364 -28.10 1.57 10.64
N GLN A 365 -28.23 0.81 9.54
CA GLN A 365 -29.48 0.79 8.77
C GLN A 365 -30.46 -0.25 9.31
N ASN A 366 -31.70 0.17 9.50
CA ASN A 366 -32.84 -0.65 9.93
C ASN A 366 -33.36 -1.60 8.82
N ASP A 367 -32.51 -1.94 7.84
CA ASP A 367 -32.88 -2.71 6.63
C ASP A 367 -32.78 -4.22 6.86
N VAL A 368 -33.83 -4.77 7.47
CA VAL A 368 -33.97 -6.21 7.71
C VAL A 368 -34.06 -7.00 6.40
N THR A 369 -34.63 -6.43 5.35
CA THR A 369 -34.82 -7.11 4.08
C THR A 369 -33.47 -7.42 3.44
N PHE A 370 -32.56 -6.45 3.40
CA PHE A 370 -31.20 -6.66 2.94
C PHE A 370 -30.45 -7.69 3.80
N TYR A 371 -30.58 -7.59 5.13
CA TYR A 371 -29.99 -8.54 6.07
C TYR A 371 -30.43 -10.00 5.82
N LEU A 372 -31.73 -10.23 5.67
CA LEU A 372 -32.26 -11.57 5.43
C LEU A 372 -31.86 -12.09 4.06
N LYS A 373 -31.85 -11.24 3.02
CA LYS A 373 -31.42 -11.61 1.67
C LYS A 373 -29.97 -12.09 1.65
N ILE A 374 -29.03 -11.31 2.19
CA ILE A 374 -27.61 -11.69 2.18
C ILE A 374 -27.36 -12.96 3.00
N LYS A 375 -28.09 -13.13 4.12
CA LYS A 375 -28.03 -14.34 4.94
C LYS A 375 -28.41 -15.60 4.14
N GLU A 376 -29.53 -15.58 3.40
CA GLU A 376 -29.95 -16.71 2.56
C GLU A 376 -28.96 -16.97 1.41
N GLU A 377 -28.52 -15.93 0.69
CA GLU A 377 -27.56 -16.11 -0.42
C GLU A 377 -26.22 -16.71 0.05
N LEU A 378 -25.78 -16.44 1.28
CA LEU A 378 -24.57 -17.04 1.86
C LEU A 378 -24.76 -18.49 2.32
N LEU A 379 -25.96 -18.85 2.81
CA LEU A 379 -26.31 -20.24 3.12
C LEU A 379 -26.31 -21.10 1.84
N ASP A 380 -26.87 -20.57 0.75
CA ASP A 380 -26.89 -21.19 -0.57
C ASP A 380 -25.47 -21.34 -1.15
N ALA A 381 -24.60 -20.33 -0.96
CA ALA A 381 -23.19 -20.42 -1.33
C ALA A 381 -22.37 -21.37 -0.43
N HIS A 382 -22.97 -21.88 0.65
CA HIS A 382 -22.35 -22.68 1.68
C HIS A 382 -21.13 -22.02 2.32
N TRP A 383 -21.23 -20.71 2.60
CA TRP A 383 -20.19 -19.94 3.29
C TRP A 383 -20.44 -19.88 4.80
N ASP A 384 -20.40 -21.04 5.44
CA ASP A 384 -20.77 -21.27 6.83
C ASP A 384 -20.07 -20.30 7.82
N ASN A 385 -18.77 -19.98 7.64
CA ASN A 385 -18.07 -19.04 8.54
C ASN A 385 -18.49 -17.59 8.30
N VAL A 386 -18.70 -17.21 7.03
CA VAL A 386 -19.16 -15.86 6.66
C VAL A 386 -20.60 -15.64 7.13
N THR A 387 -21.47 -16.63 6.94
CA THR A 387 -22.85 -16.62 7.46
C THR A 387 -22.86 -16.49 8.97
N SER A 388 -22.02 -17.26 9.68
CA SER A 388 -21.89 -17.16 11.15
C SER A 388 -21.49 -15.75 11.61
N LEU A 389 -20.62 -15.06 10.86
CA LEU A 389 -20.24 -13.68 11.12
C LEU A 389 -21.42 -12.70 10.99
N ILE A 390 -22.22 -12.77 9.91
CA ILE A 390 -23.39 -11.89 9.74
C ILE A 390 -24.49 -12.18 10.77
N LEU A 391 -24.74 -13.46 11.04
CA LEU A 391 -25.72 -13.90 12.04
C LEU A 391 -25.42 -13.38 13.44
N THR A 392 -24.16 -13.10 13.73
CA THR A 392 -23.70 -12.60 15.04
C THR A 392 -23.10 -11.20 14.98
N PHE A 393 -23.38 -10.46 13.91
CA PHE A 393 -22.81 -9.14 13.70
C PHE A 393 -23.47 -8.11 14.63
N GLY A 394 -22.73 -7.72 15.68
CA GLY A 394 -23.26 -6.90 16.77
C GLY A 394 -23.89 -5.58 16.34
N GLY A 395 -23.36 -4.88 15.33
CA GLY A 395 -23.93 -3.61 14.87
C GLY A 395 -25.41 -3.71 14.49
N TYR A 396 -25.72 -4.60 13.55
CA TYR A 396 -27.10 -4.86 13.12
C TYR A 396 -27.98 -5.42 14.24
N LEU A 397 -27.50 -6.45 14.95
CA LEU A 397 -28.33 -7.09 15.99
C LEU A 397 -28.70 -6.09 17.10
N THR A 398 -27.75 -5.25 17.52
CA THR A 398 -28.02 -4.23 18.55
C THR A 398 -28.91 -3.11 18.02
N ALA A 399 -28.76 -2.69 16.77
CA ALA A 399 -29.65 -1.72 16.13
C ALA A 399 -31.09 -2.25 16.00
N PHE A 400 -31.25 -3.50 15.52
CA PHE A 400 -32.56 -4.15 15.42
C PHE A 400 -33.28 -4.25 16.77
N LEU A 401 -32.52 -4.56 17.82
CA LEU A 401 -33.06 -4.66 19.18
C LEU A 401 -33.44 -3.27 19.75
N ARG A 402 -32.55 -2.28 19.66
CA ARG A 402 -32.77 -0.93 20.21
C ARG A 402 -33.89 -0.17 19.51
N ASN A 403 -34.04 -0.40 18.20
CA ASN A 403 -35.07 0.25 17.39
C ASN A 403 -36.37 -0.58 17.29
N HIS A 404 -36.49 -1.66 18.06
CA HIS A 404 -37.67 -2.54 18.09
C HIS A 404 -38.08 -3.12 16.73
N ILE A 405 -37.11 -3.41 15.87
CA ILE A 405 -37.32 -3.87 14.50
C ILE A 405 -37.57 -5.38 14.45
N LEU A 406 -36.83 -6.14 15.26
CA LEU A 406 -36.99 -7.58 15.42
C LEU A 406 -37.22 -7.91 16.88
N GLU A 407 -38.05 -8.93 17.12
CA GLU A 407 -38.24 -9.43 18.48
C GLU A 407 -36.94 -10.04 19.03
N PRO A 408 -36.67 -9.90 20.35
CA PRO A 408 -35.49 -10.46 20.98
C PRO A 408 -35.29 -11.96 20.71
N LYS A 409 -36.38 -12.74 20.64
CA LYS A 409 -36.34 -14.18 20.37
C LYS A 409 -35.76 -14.51 18.99
N VAL A 410 -36.09 -13.71 17.96
CA VAL A 410 -35.58 -13.89 16.59
C VAL A 410 -34.08 -13.60 16.54
N ILE A 411 -33.65 -12.52 17.19
CA ILE A 411 -32.23 -12.15 17.29
C ILE A 411 -31.42 -13.24 18.00
N LEU A 412 -31.96 -13.80 19.09
CA LEU A 412 -31.33 -14.90 19.81
C LEU A 412 -31.27 -16.19 18.98
N GLN A 413 -32.24 -16.44 18.10
CA GLN A 413 -32.17 -17.55 17.16
C GLN A 413 -31.02 -17.38 16.15
N PHE A 414 -30.82 -16.18 15.60
CA PHE A 414 -29.67 -15.90 14.74
C PHE A 414 -28.34 -16.16 15.46
N CYS A 415 -28.24 -15.77 16.73
CA CYS A 415 -27.07 -16.08 17.56
C CYS A 415 -26.81 -17.58 17.68
N GLU A 416 -27.85 -18.39 17.95
CA GLU A 416 -27.71 -19.85 18.06
C GLU A 416 -27.32 -20.50 16.73
N ASP A 417 -27.93 -20.08 15.61
CA ASP A 417 -27.59 -20.56 14.28
C ASP A 417 -26.11 -20.26 13.95
N GLY A 418 -25.64 -19.05 14.27
CA GLY A 418 -24.24 -18.66 14.12
C GLY A 418 -23.28 -19.52 14.97
N ILE A 419 -23.67 -19.84 16.21
CA ILE A 419 -22.92 -20.75 17.10
C ILE A 419 -22.84 -22.16 16.49
N GLN A 420 -23.92 -22.68 15.94
CA GLN A 420 -23.97 -24.01 15.34
C GLN A 420 -23.05 -24.11 14.12
N LEU A 421 -23.05 -23.10 13.24
CA LEU A 421 -22.16 -23.02 12.08
C LEU A 421 -20.68 -22.97 12.51
N ALA A 422 -20.33 -22.13 13.50
CA ALA A 422 -18.98 -22.04 14.00
C ALA A 422 -18.49 -23.38 14.63
N LYS A 423 -19.36 -24.07 15.38
CA LYS A 423 -19.08 -25.41 15.93
C LYS A 423 -18.88 -26.45 14.83
N LYS A 424 -19.77 -26.49 13.82
CA LYS A 424 -19.69 -27.40 12.67
C LYS A 424 -18.33 -27.28 11.98
N ASN A 425 -17.84 -26.05 11.81
CA ASN A 425 -16.55 -25.79 11.18
C ASN A 425 -15.34 -25.92 12.13
N LYS A 426 -15.54 -26.15 13.43
CA LYS A 426 -14.47 -26.11 14.44
C LYS A 426 -13.70 -24.78 14.46
N ASN A 427 -14.35 -23.67 14.08
CA ASN A 427 -13.75 -22.34 14.10
C ASN A 427 -13.88 -21.75 15.51
N ILE A 428 -12.85 -21.93 16.34
CA ILE A 428 -12.87 -21.49 17.74
C ILE A 428 -12.85 -19.96 17.88
N HIS A 429 -12.26 -19.24 16.92
CA HIS A 429 -12.26 -17.77 16.90
C HIS A 429 -13.67 -17.25 16.67
N ARG A 430 -14.32 -17.71 15.60
CA ARG A 430 -15.70 -17.37 15.29
C ARG A 430 -16.65 -17.77 16.41
N LEU A 431 -16.52 -18.98 16.94
CA LEU A 431 -17.33 -19.45 18.07
C LEU A 431 -17.19 -18.55 19.31
N SER A 432 -15.98 -18.07 19.59
CA SER A 432 -15.75 -17.12 20.69
C SER A 432 -16.41 -15.76 20.44
N ALA A 433 -16.44 -15.30 19.19
CA ALA A 433 -17.09 -14.07 18.77
C ALA A 433 -18.63 -14.19 18.86
N CYS A 434 -19.20 -15.33 18.44
CA CYS A 434 -20.63 -15.60 18.56
C CYS A 434 -21.09 -15.58 20.02
N TYR A 435 -20.36 -16.23 20.94
CA TYR A 435 -20.67 -16.16 22.37
C TYR A 435 -20.55 -14.75 22.94
N HIS A 436 -19.59 -13.97 22.46
CA HIS A 436 -19.47 -12.56 22.87
C HIS A 436 -20.69 -11.76 22.41
N ALA A 437 -21.05 -11.83 21.13
CA ALA A 437 -22.22 -11.13 20.58
C ALA A 437 -23.52 -11.55 21.29
N THR A 438 -23.70 -12.84 21.54
CA THR A 438 -24.86 -13.38 22.27
C THR A 438 -24.96 -12.79 23.68
N GLY A 439 -23.83 -12.68 24.39
CA GLY A 439 -23.79 -12.03 25.70
C GLY A 439 -24.14 -10.54 25.65
N VAL A 440 -23.70 -9.81 24.61
CA VAL A 440 -24.09 -8.41 24.41
C VAL A 440 -25.60 -8.27 24.22
N ILE A 441 -26.21 -9.15 23.43
CA ILE A 441 -27.67 -9.15 23.22
C ILE A 441 -28.43 -9.45 24.52
N HIS A 442 -28.03 -10.47 25.28
CA HIS A 442 -28.63 -10.74 26.59
C HIS A 442 -28.48 -9.57 27.57
N SER A 443 -27.34 -8.87 27.52
CA SER A 443 -27.09 -7.69 28.37
C SER A 443 -28.06 -6.55 28.04
N ILE A 444 -28.36 -6.31 26.77
CA ILE A 444 -29.30 -5.25 26.36
C ILE A 444 -30.74 -5.61 26.75
N ILE A 445 -31.10 -6.89 26.68
CA ILE A 445 -32.43 -7.40 27.12
C ILE A 445 -32.55 -7.40 28.66
N GLY A 446 -31.44 -7.27 29.39
CA GLY A 446 -31.40 -7.29 30.85
C GLY A 446 -31.29 -8.68 31.49
N ASN A 447 -30.93 -9.72 30.71
CA ASN A 447 -30.69 -11.07 31.23
C ASN A 447 -29.21 -11.26 31.60
N TYR A 448 -28.80 -10.72 32.75
CA TYR A 448 -27.41 -10.69 33.19
C TYR A 448 -26.81 -12.07 33.52
N GLU A 449 -27.64 -13.06 33.88
CA GLU A 449 -27.19 -14.43 34.13
C GLU A 449 -26.70 -15.08 32.83
N GLU A 450 -27.52 -15.04 31.76
CA GLU A 450 -27.14 -15.55 30.45
C GLU A 450 -25.98 -14.76 29.82
N THR A 451 -25.92 -13.44 30.04
CA THR A 451 -24.76 -12.62 29.67
C THR A 451 -23.48 -13.18 30.25
N THR A 452 -23.49 -13.48 31.55
CA THR A 452 -22.33 -14.02 32.27
C THR A 452 -21.92 -15.38 31.72
N ILE A 453 -22.88 -16.29 31.48
CA ILE A 453 -22.62 -17.62 30.92
C ILE A 453 -21.93 -17.52 29.55
N ASN A 454 -22.48 -16.68 28.67
CA ASN A 454 -21.97 -16.53 27.31
C ASN A 454 -20.59 -15.84 27.29
N TYR A 455 -20.39 -14.78 28.08
CA TYR A 455 -19.08 -14.16 28.20
C TYR A 455 -18.02 -15.11 28.77
N LYS A 456 -18.37 -15.98 29.72
CA LYS A 456 -17.45 -17.00 30.25
C LYS A 456 -17.08 -18.05 29.21
N LYS A 457 -18.02 -18.46 28.35
CA LYS A 457 -17.74 -19.35 27.20
C LYS A 457 -16.78 -18.66 26.22
N SER A 458 -17.01 -17.40 25.89
CA SER A 458 -16.13 -16.59 25.03
C SER A 458 -14.72 -16.44 25.63
N GLU A 459 -14.62 -16.07 26.90
CA GLU A 459 -13.36 -15.91 27.65
C GLU A 459 -12.51 -17.19 27.59
N ARG A 460 -13.11 -18.35 27.86
CA ARG A 460 -12.42 -19.65 27.83
C ARG A 460 -11.83 -19.96 26.46
N LEU A 461 -12.54 -19.63 25.37
CA LEU A 461 -12.06 -19.86 24.01
C LEU A 461 -10.96 -18.87 23.63
N LYS A 462 -11.14 -17.58 23.93
CA LYS A 462 -10.13 -16.54 23.67
C LYS A 462 -8.81 -16.79 24.40
N LYS A 463 -8.87 -17.30 25.64
CA LYS A 463 -7.68 -17.78 26.37
C LYS A 463 -6.93 -18.91 25.64
N LYS A 464 -7.66 -19.80 24.94
CA LYS A 464 -7.03 -20.85 24.12
C LYS A 464 -6.40 -20.32 22.83
N ILE A 465 -7.02 -19.30 22.22
CA ILE A 465 -6.51 -18.63 21.01
C ILE A 465 -5.23 -17.84 21.32
N LYS A 466 -5.07 -17.34 22.56
CA LYS A 466 -3.91 -16.55 23.02
C LYS A 466 -3.74 -15.20 22.29
N ASN A 467 -4.84 -14.59 21.84
CA ASN A 467 -4.80 -13.23 21.29
C ASN A 467 -5.11 -12.21 22.41
N PRO A 468 -4.13 -11.37 22.83
CA PRO A 468 -4.31 -10.42 23.95
C PRO A 468 -5.40 -9.38 23.69
N TYR A 469 -5.51 -8.88 22.46
CA TYR A 469 -6.50 -7.87 22.07
C TYR A 469 -7.93 -8.42 22.16
N GLN A 470 -8.17 -9.63 21.68
CA GLN A 470 -9.51 -10.22 21.79
C GLN A 470 -9.89 -10.52 23.24
N LEU A 471 -8.89 -10.90 24.05
CA LEU A 471 -9.07 -11.22 25.46
C LEU A 471 -9.35 -9.96 26.31
N SER A 472 -8.68 -8.85 26.04
CA SER A 472 -8.96 -7.58 26.70
C SER A 472 -10.37 -7.06 26.39
N ARG A 473 -10.82 -7.17 25.13
CA ARG A 473 -12.19 -6.78 24.75
C ARG A 473 -13.28 -7.57 25.50
N ILE A 474 -13.10 -8.89 25.70
CA ILE A 474 -14.07 -9.66 26.49
C ILE A 474 -13.97 -9.32 27.98
N TYR A 475 -12.79 -8.99 28.50
CA TYR A 475 -12.65 -8.51 29.86
C TYR A 475 -13.35 -7.18 30.08
N ASN A 476 -13.25 -6.23 29.14
CA ASN A 476 -14.03 -4.99 29.17
C ASN A 476 -15.54 -5.28 29.21
N SER A 477 -16.05 -6.18 28.37
CA SER A 477 -17.47 -6.56 28.36
C SER A 477 -17.92 -7.24 29.66
N ILE A 478 -17.09 -8.15 30.21
CA ILE A 478 -17.36 -8.80 31.50
C ILE A 478 -17.35 -7.77 32.63
N GLY A 479 -16.38 -6.85 32.62
CA GLY A 479 -16.27 -5.76 33.58
C GLY A 479 -17.51 -4.88 33.56
N TYR A 480 -17.99 -4.50 32.37
CA TYR A 480 -19.21 -3.71 32.22
C TYR A 480 -20.44 -4.42 32.75
N ASN A 481 -20.60 -5.72 32.47
CA ASN A 481 -21.69 -6.51 33.03
C ASN A 481 -21.67 -6.53 34.56
N TYR A 482 -20.49 -6.73 35.17
CA TYR A 482 -20.35 -6.67 36.63
C TYR A 482 -20.63 -5.27 37.18
N TYR A 483 -20.20 -4.22 36.48
CA TYR A 483 -20.49 -2.83 36.84
C TYR A 483 -22.01 -2.59 36.90
N VAL A 484 -22.75 -2.95 35.85
CA VAL A 484 -24.21 -2.76 35.80
C VAL A 484 -24.92 -3.59 36.88
N SER A 485 -24.44 -4.80 37.17
CA SER A 485 -24.97 -5.66 38.24
C SER A 485 -24.63 -5.22 39.68
N GLY A 486 -23.78 -4.19 39.85
CA GLY A 486 -23.37 -3.67 41.17
C GLY A 486 -22.17 -4.38 41.80
N GLU A 487 -21.54 -5.33 41.12
CA GLU A 487 -20.35 -6.07 41.59
C GLU A 487 -19.05 -5.33 41.27
N PHE A 488 -18.91 -4.12 41.81
CA PHE A 488 -17.84 -3.16 41.45
C PHE A 488 -16.41 -3.68 41.61
N ALA A 489 -16.14 -4.46 42.66
CA ALA A 489 -14.81 -5.05 42.87
C ALA A 489 -14.42 -6.05 41.77
N LYS A 490 -15.39 -6.84 41.27
CA LYS A 490 -15.16 -7.75 40.14
C LYS A 490 -15.02 -6.97 38.85
N ALA A 491 -15.86 -5.96 38.63
CA ALA A 491 -15.77 -5.08 37.46
C ALA A 491 -14.38 -4.45 37.35
N TYR A 492 -13.91 -3.84 38.44
CA TYR A 492 -12.61 -3.19 38.52
C TYR A 492 -11.46 -4.16 38.23
N LYS A 493 -11.50 -5.38 38.80
CA LYS A 493 -10.51 -6.42 38.51
C LYS A 493 -10.43 -6.74 37.02
N TYR A 494 -11.57 -6.90 36.34
CA TYR A 494 -11.59 -7.20 34.91
C TYR A 494 -11.02 -6.06 34.05
N TYR A 495 -11.27 -4.81 34.42
CA TYR A 495 -10.64 -3.69 33.74
C TYR A 495 -9.11 -3.69 33.94
N ILE A 496 -8.62 -4.05 35.13
CA ILE A 496 -7.17 -4.19 35.38
C ILE A 496 -6.58 -5.29 34.51
N ASP A 497 -7.25 -6.44 34.45
CA ASP A 497 -6.82 -7.56 33.61
C ASP A 497 -6.82 -7.16 32.13
N ALA A 498 -7.76 -6.30 31.69
CA ALA A 498 -7.82 -5.76 30.33
C ALA A 498 -6.66 -4.81 30.03
N THR A 499 -6.43 -3.79 30.87
CA THR A 499 -5.34 -2.80 30.67
C THR A 499 -3.98 -3.47 30.68
N THR A 500 -3.75 -4.45 31.56
CA THR A 500 -2.49 -5.20 31.63
C THR A 500 -2.16 -5.91 30.33
N LEU A 501 -3.16 -6.47 29.64
CA LEU A 501 -2.97 -7.10 28.34
C LEU A 501 -2.74 -6.07 27.22
N LEU A 502 -3.41 -4.91 27.32
CA LEU A 502 -3.41 -3.88 26.30
C LEU A 502 -2.14 -3.04 26.23
N VAL A 503 -1.45 -2.85 27.37
CA VAL A 503 -0.17 -2.12 27.44
C VAL A 503 0.84 -2.74 26.50
N ASN A 504 0.95 -4.08 26.48
CA ASN A 504 1.86 -4.79 25.59
C ASN A 504 1.41 -4.78 24.12
N SER A 505 0.10 -4.66 23.86
CA SER A 505 -0.43 -4.63 22.49
C SER A 505 -0.48 -3.22 21.89
N LYS A 506 0.00 -2.19 22.61
CA LYS A 506 0.01 -0.76 22.19
C LYS A 506 -1.35 -0.25 21.67
N ASN A 507 -2.46 -0.81 22.15
CA ASN A 507 -3.79 -0.41 21.70
C ASN A 507 -4.37 0.67 22.62
N TYR A 508 -3.92 1.90 22.41
CA TYR A 508 -4.23 3.04 23.28
C TYR A 508 -5.72 3.33 23.38
N SER A 509 -6.48 3.10 22.30
CA SER A 509 -7.94 3.33 22.30
C SER A 509 -8.67 2.47 23.33
N GLU A 510 -8.35 1.18 23.39
CA GLU A 510 -8.94 0.25 24.36
C GLU A 510 -8.41 0.48 25.78
N ILE A 511 -7.16 0.97 25.92
CA ILE A 511 -6.61 1.39 27.22
C ILE A 511 -7.44 2.55 27.77
N CYS A 512 -7.68 3.59 26.96
CA CYS A 512 -8.50 4.74 27.36
C CYS A 512 -9.94 4.33 27.72
N ILE A 513 -10.54 3.38 27.01
CA ILE A 513 -11.86 2.82 27.36
C ILE A 513 -11.82 2.15 28.74
N ALA A 514 -10.79 1.35 29.02
CA ALA A 514 -10.67 0.67 30.30
C ALA A 514 -10.40 1.64 31.47
N LEU A 515 -9.53 2.65 31.27
CA LEU A 515 -9.30 3.73 32.25
C LEU A 515 -10.58 4.52 32.55
N TYR A 516 -11.33 4.87 31.50
CA TYR A 516 -12.62 5.54 31.66
C TYR A 516 -13.61 4.69 32.46
N ASN A 517 -13.70 3.39 32.18
CA ASN A 517 -14.56 2.47 32.92
C ASN A 517 -14.10 2.28 34.38
N MET A 518 -12.80 2.28 34.64
CA MET A 518 -12.25 2.28 36.01
C MET A 518 -12.62 3.56 36.76
N ALA A 519 -12.50 4.72 36.13
CA ALA A 519 -12.91 6.00 36.69
C ALA A 519 -14.40 6.01 37.04
N LYS A 520 -15.26 5.47 36.16
CA LYS A 520 -16.70 5.32 36.44
C LYS A 520 -16.98 4.44 37.66
N VAL A 521 -16.22 3.35 37.85
CA VAL A 521 -16.36 2.51 39.05
C VAL A 521 -16.02 3.31 40.30
N HIS A 522 -14.88 3.99 40.32
CA HIS A 522 -14.45 4.82 41.46
C HIS A 522 -15.45 5.94 41.76
N PHE A 523 -15.95 6.61 40.72
CA PHE A 523 -16.93 7.68 40.86
C PHE A 523 -18.23 7.19 41.52
N ILE A 524 -18.75 6.03 41.07
CA ILE A 524 -19.95 5.41 41.65
C ILE A 524 -19.72 4.96 43.10
N LEU A 525 -18.48 4.69 43.49
CA LEU A 525 -18.07 4.38 44.86
C LEU A 525 -17.72 5.63 45.69
N LEU A 526 -17.92 6.84 45.16
CA LEU A 526 -17.56 8.12 45.80
C LEU A 526 -16.05 8.29 46.05
N ASP A 527 -15.20 7.55 45.35
CA ASP A 527 -13.74 7.69 45.38
C ASP A 527 -13.29 8.69 44.30
N TYR A 528 -13.46 9.98 44.59
CA TYR A 528 -13.15 11.05 43.65
C TYR A 528 -11.66 11.20 43.37
N ILE A 529 -10.80 10.84 44.33
CA ILE A 529 -9.34 10.93 44.17
C ILE A 529 -8.89 9.95 43.10
N ASN A 530 -9.26 8.67 43.21
CA ASN A 530 -8.90 7.69 42.19
C ASN A 530 -9.64 7.94 40.87
N THR A 531 -10.85 8.50 40.90
CA THR A 531 -11.54 8.94 39.67
C THR A 531 -10.70 9.95 38.89
N VAL A 532 -10.15 10.96 39.56
CA VAL A 532 -9.28 11.98 38.95
C VAL A 532 -8.02 11.33 38.36
N ILE A 533 -7.34 10.47 39.12
CA ILE A 533 -6.09 9.81 38.68
C ILE A 533 -6.28 9.09 37.33
N HIS A 534 -7.31 8.24 37.21
CA HIS A 534 -7.56 7.48 35.97
C HIS A 534 -7.91 8.38 34.77
N LEU A 535 -8.65 9.47 35.01
CA LEU A 535 -9.06 10.39 33.94
C LEU A 535 -7.92 11.31 33.50
N GLU A 536 -7.04 11.73 34.42
CA GLU A 536 -5.82 12.46 34.08
C GLU A 536 -4.85 11.58 33.28
N ASP A 537 -4.66 10.32 33.66
CA ASP A 537 -3.89 9.35 32.88
C ASP A 537 -4.47 9.20 31.45
N MET A 538 -5.80 9.13 31.33
CA MET A 538 -6.49 9.06 30.04
C MET A 538 -6.27 10.32 29.19
N ILE A 539 -6.45 11.52 29.76
CA ILE A 539 -6.20 12.80 29.05
C ILE A 539 -4.75 12.89 28.59
N TYR A 540 -3.83 12.49 29.45
CA TYR A 540 -2.42 12.54 29.12
C TYR A 540 -2.08 11.67 27.91
N ILE A 541 -2.65 10.45 27.83
CA ILE A 541 -2.54 9.58 26.65
C ILE A 541 -3.20 10.23 25.42
N MET A 542 -4.39 10.83 25.58
CA MET A 542 -5.08 11.52 24.49
C MET A 542 -4.25 12.67 23.91
N ASP A 543 -3.67 13.50 24.77
CA ASP A 543 -2.86 14.65 24.39
C ASP A 543 -1.54 14.21 23.73
N LEU A 544 -0.90 13.14 24.24
CA LEU A 544 0.29 12.53 23.61
C LEU A 544 0.02 12.03 22.19
N LEU A 545 -1.16 11.46 21.95
CA LEU A 545 -1.57 10.92 20.65
C LEU A 545 -2.24 11.97 19.74
N GLN A 546 -2.42 13.21 20.23
CA GLN A 546 -3.15 14.27 19.54
C GLN A 546 -4.59 13.85 19.14
N ILE A 547 -5.26 13.07 20.00
CA ILE A 547 -6.64 12.62 19.79
C ILE A 547 -7.59 13.54 20.54
N GLU A 548 -8.48 14.22 19.82
CA GLU A 548 -9.49 15.09 20.43
C GLU A 548 -10.61 14.28 21.09
N ASN A 549 -11.13 13.27 20.40
CA ASN A 549 -12.26 12.43 20.83
C ASN A 549 -12.02 10.95 20.46
N PHE A 550 -12.46 10.03 21.33
CA PHE A 550 -12.52 8.60 21.01
C PHE A 550 -13.94 8.21 20.57
N ALA A 551 -14.07 7.12 19.81
CA ALA A 551 -15.31 6.64 19.20
C ALA A 551 -16.52 6.45 20.15
N PHE A 552 -16.32 6.49 21.48
CA PHE A 552 -17.36 6.23 22.47
C PHE A 552 -17.49 7.30 23.56
N GLN A 553 -16.58 8.29 23.65
CA GLN A 553 -16.63 9.31 24.70
C GLN A 553 -16.06 10.66 24.21
N HIS A 554 -16.82 11.72 24.43
CA HIS A 554 -16.41 13.09 24.15
C HIS A 554 -15.58 13.66 25.29
N ARG A 555 -14.63 14.53 24.95
CA ARG A 555 -13.80 15.27 25.93
C ARG A 555 -14.64 16.03 26.96
N ILE A 556 -15.85 16.46 26.58
CA ILE A 556 -16.87 17.05 27.47
C ILE A 556 -17.19 16.13 28.66
N ASN A 557 -17.40 14.83 28.43
CA ASN A 557 -17.75 13.89 29.49
C ASN A 557 -16.59 13.69 30.46
N ILE A 558 -15.38 13.55 29.93
CA ILE A 558 -14.15 13.37 30.72
C ILE A 558 -13.93 14.58 31.65
N TYR A 559 -13.98 15.79 31.08
CA TYR A 559 -13.86 17.02 31.86
C TYR A 559 -15.00 17.22 32.86
N SER A 560 -16.21 16.76 32.54
CA SER A 560 -17.34 16.80 33.48
C SER A 560 -17.09 15.91 34.69
N PHE A 561 -16.59 14.67 34.48
CA PHE A 561 -16.20 13.78 35.57
C PHE A 561 -15.05 14.35 36.41
N LEU A 562 -14.03 14.94 35.79
CA LEU A 562 -12.93 15.58 36.51
C LEU A 562 -13.43 16.76 37.34
N GLY A 563 -14.21 17.65 36.72
CA GLY A 563 -14.74 18.84 37.36
C GLY A 563 -15.59 18.51 38.59
N ILE A 564 -16.55 17.60 38.45
CA ILE A 564 -17.40 17.19 39.58
C ILE A 564 -16.60 16.44 40.66
N SER A 565 -15.61 15.61 40.28
CA SER A 565 -14.76 14.90 41.24
C SER A 565 -13.88 15.88 42.04
N HIS A 566 -13.32 16.91 41.40
CA HIS A 566 -12.60 17.98 42.08
C HIS A 566 -13.51 18.80 43.01
N PHE A 567 -14.76 19.08 42.59
CA PHE A 567 -15.73 19.77 43.42
C PHE A 567 -15.99 19.01 44.73
N TYR A 568 -16.30 17.71 44.65
CA TYR A 568 -16.54 16.89 45.85
C TYR A 568 -15.26 16.56 46.64
N SER A 569 -14.08 16.74 46.04
CA SER A 569 -12.79 16.69 46.75
C SER A 569 -12.41 18.02 47.43
N GLY A 570 -13.25 19.06 47.33
CA GLY A 570 -13.00 20.39 47.90
C GLY A 570 -12.13 21.32 47.05
N ASN A 571 -11.74 20.90 45.84
CA ASN A 571 -10.88 21.66 44.93
C ASN A 571 -11.71 22.54 43.96
N TYR A 572 -12.50 23.46 44.50
CA TYR A 572 -13.49 24.25 43.75
C TYR A 572 -12.90 25.07 42.59
N LEU A 573 -11.70 25.63 42.75
CA LEU A 573 -11.04 26.41 41.69
C LEU A 573 -10.70 25.53 40.47
N ILE A 574 -10.19 24.32 40.72
CA ILE A 574 -9.86 23.35 39.66
C ILE A 574 -11.15 22.89 38.97
N ALA A 575 -12.21 22.65 39.74
CA ALA A 575 -13.52 22.33 39.18
C ALA A 575 -14.00 23.45 38.23
N TRP A 576 -13.96 24.71 38.65
CA TRP A 576 -14.36 25.84 37.82
C TRP A 576 -13.53 25.97 36.53
N ASN A 577 -12.22 25.71 36.60
CA ASN A 577 -11.35 25.64 35.42
C ASN A 577 -11.79 24.56 34.42
N TYR A 578 -12.23 23.38 34.88
CA TYR A 578 -12.76 22.35 33.97
C TYR A 578 -14.07 22.77 33.31
N MET A 579 -14.94 23.51 34.01
CA MET A 579 -16.14 24.09 33.39
C MET A 579 -15.78 25.07 32.27
N HIS A 580 -14.79 25.94 32.49
CA HIS A 580 -14.29 26.84 31.47
C HIS A 580 -13.69 26.08 30.27
N LYS A 581 -12.89 25.04 30.50
CA LYS A 581 -12.35 24.18 29.43
C LYS A 581 -13.46 23.55 28.59
N ILE A 582 -14.55 23.10 29.21
CA ILE A 582 -15.70 22.53 28.47
C ILE A 582 -16.33 23.56 27.54
N THR A 583 -16.54 24.80 28.00
CA THR A 583 -17.16 25.86 27.18
C THR A 583 -16.31 26.32 25.98
N GLN A 584 -15.01 26.00 25.98
CA GLN A 584 -14.08 26.31 24.90
C GLN A 584 -13.96 25.21 23.84
N LEU A 585 -14.61 24.05 24.03
CA LEU A 585 -14.54 22.95 23.08
C LEU A 585 -15.37 23.25 21.82
N SER A 586 -14.81 22.94 20.65
CA SER A 586 -15.42 23.16 19.33
C SER A 586 -16.71 22.35 19.12
N ASP A 587 -16.83 21.19 19.76
CA ASP A 587 -17.97 20.27 19.66
C ASP A 587 -19.02 20.46 20.77
N PHE A 588 -18.88 21.52 21.58
CA PHE A 588 -19.75 21.77 22.74
C PHE A 588 -21.23 21.67 22.38
N GLU A 589 -21.72 22.44 21.40
CA GLU A 589 -23.16 22.54 21.07
C GLU A 589 -23.80 21.21 20.62
N SER A 590 -23.03 20.29 20.04
CA SER A 590 -23.58 19.08 19.41
C SER A 590 -23.74 17.89 20.36
N HIS A 591 -22.98 17.83 21.46
CA HIS A 591 -22.89 16.60 22.28
C HIS A 591 -23.20 16.81 23.78
N HIS A 592 -23.11 18.03 24.32
CA HIS A 592 -23.31 18.30 25.75
C HIS A 592 -24.72 17.95 26.26
N LEU A 593 -25.74 18.06 25.41
CA LEU A 593 -27.15 17.89 25.81
C LEU A 593 -27.44 16.49 26.34
N SER A 594 -26.70 15.46 25.93
CA SER A 594 -26.97 14.06 26.26
C SER A 594 -26.24 13.52 27.51
N SER A 595 -25.36 14.33 28.13
CA SER A 595 -24.48 13.86 29.21
C SER A 595 -25.06 14.08 30.61
N PRO A 596 -25.40 13.02 31.37
CA PRO A 596 -25.97 13.20 32.71
C PRO A 596 -24.97 13.82 33.70
N VAL A 597 -23.68 13.49 33.57
CA VAL A 597 -22.63 13.98 34.47
C VAL A 597 -22.31 15.45 34.23
N PHE A 598 -22.36 15.92 32.97
CA PHE A 598 -22.23 17.34 32.65
C PHE A 598 -23.34 18.16 33.32
N TRP A 599 -24.59 17.71 33.20
CA TRP A 599 -25.73 18.38 33.83
C TRP A 599 -25.63 18.36 35.36
N LEU A 600 -25.23 17.24 35.94
CA LEU A 600 -25.00 17.13 37.38
C LEU A 600 -23.86 18.06 37.85
N PHE A 601 -22.81 18.22 37.04
CA PHE A 601 -21.72 19.12 37.34
C PHE A 601 -22.15 20.59 37.30
N LYS A 602 -22.93 20.99 36.28
CA LYS A 602 -23.58 22.32 36.25
C LYS A 602 -24.50 22.55 37.43
N TYR A 603 -25.28 21.54 37.84
CA TYR A 603 -26.10 21.61 39.04
C TYR A 603 -25.25 21.95 40.27
N CYS A 604 -24.11 21.28 40.45
CA CYS A 604 -23.22 21.51 41.60
C CYS A 604 -22.62 22.92 41.65
N LEU A 605 -22.30 23.51 40.49
CA LEU A 605 -21.69 24.84 40.39
C LEU A 605 -22.68 26.00 40.40
N SER A 606 -23.98 25.76 40.16
CA SER A 606 -24.97 26.82 40.06
C SER A 606 -25.39 27.35 41.43
N ASN A 607 -25.41 28.68 41.60
CA ASN A 607 -25.97 29.33 42.79
C ASN A 607 -27.42 29.79 42.59
N ASN A 608 -27.98 29.67 41.38
CA ASN A 608 -29.35 30.06 41.05
C ASN A 608 -30.27 28.85 41.16
N GLU A 609 -31.25 28.91 42.05
CA GLU A 609 -32.15 27.79 42.37
C GLU A 609 -32.97 27.30 41.17
N VAL A 610 -33.48 28.22 40.32
CA VAL A 610 -34.31 27.88 39.16
C VAL A 610 -33.49 27.15 38.08
N GLU A 611 -32.30 27.66 37.79
CA GLU A 611 -31.38 27.04 36.84
C GLU A 611 -30.84 25.71 37.37
N SER A 612 -30.51 25.65 38.65
CA SER A 612 -30.01 24.45 39.31
C SER A 612 -31.03 23.31 39.18
N GLN A 613 -32.31 23.56 39.46
CA GLN A 613 -33.35 22.55 39.31
C GLN A 613 -33.45 22.03 37.87
N THR A 614 -33.38 22.93 36.88
CA THR A 614 -33.38 22.56 35.45
C THR A 614 -32.21 21.66 35.09
N PHE A 615 -31.00 21.95 35.60
CA PHE A 615 -29.83 21.11 35.38
C PHE A 615 -29.98 19.74 36.05
N PHE A 616 -30.55 19.68 37.25
CA PHE A 616 -30.81 18.42 37.94
C PHE A 616 -31.82 17.55 37.17
N ASP A 617 -32.92 18.14 36.70
CA ASP A 617 -33.94 17.40 35.94
C ASP A 617 -33.37 16.83 34.63
N ASN A 618 -32.49 17.58 33.96
CA ASN A 618 -31.74 17.07 32.81
C ASN A 618 -30.79 15.92 33.19
N ALA A 619 -30.06 16.03 34.31
CA ALA A 619 -29.18 14.96 34.78
C ALA A 619 -29.96 13.64 35.01
N ILE A 620 -31.15 13.72 35.63
CA ILE A 620 -32.03 12.57 35.85
C ILE A 620 -32.58 12.02 34.53
N LYS A 621 -33.04 12.90 33.62
CA LYS A 621 -33.58 12.54 32.31
C LYS A 621 -32.57 11.72 31.49
N PHE A 622 -31.33 12.19 31.38
CA PHE A 622 -30.27 11.51 30.63
C PHE A 622 -29.60 10.37 31.42
N GLY A 623 -29.72 10.35 32.76
CA GLY A 623 -29.25 9.26 33.59
C GLY A 623 -29.96 7.94 33.28
N ASN A 624 -31.26 7.99 32.96
CA ASN A 624 -32.05 6.81 32.56
C ASN A 624 -31.50 6.11 31.30
N SER A 625 -30.93 6.87 30.36
CA SER A 625 -30.38 6.31 29.12
C SER A 625 -28.99 5.68 29.27
N GLU A 626 -28.22 6.04 30.30
CA GLU A 626 -26.85 5.55 30.46
C GLU A 626 -26.75 4.39 31.47
N SER A 627 -27.23 4.59 32.70
CA SER A 627 -27.45 3.52 33.67
C SER A 627 -28.26 4.05 34.85
N LYS A 628 -29.14 3.23 35.43
CA LYS A 628 -29.91 3.63 36.64
C LYS A 628 -29.01 4.00 37.84
N GLN A 629 -27.74 3.61 37.84
CA GLN A 629 -26.76 4.04 38.84
C GLN A 629 -26.49 5.55 38.81
N PHE A 630 -26.56 6.19 37.63
CA PHE A 630 -26.41 7.64 37.52
C PHE A 630 -27.56 8.43 38.14
N ILE A 631 -28.75 7.84 38.18
CA ILE A 631 -29.90 8.45 38.87
C ILE A 631 -29.67 8.40 40.37
N LEU A 632 -29.23 7.25 40.89
CA LEU A 632 -28.96 7.06 42.30
C LEU A 632 -27.84 7.98 42.80
N ILE A 633 -26.71 8.06 42.07
CA ILE A 633 -25.64 9.00 42.45
C ILE A 633 -26.09 10.46 42.33
N SER A 634 -26.94 10.81 41.36
CA SER A 634 -27.46 12.19 41.25
C SER A 634 -28.26 12.59 42.49
N TYR A 635 -29.18 11.74 42.96
CA TYR A 635 -29.94 12.00 44.20
C TYR A 635 -29.03 12.05 45.44
N LEU A 636 -28.02 11.19 45.52
CA LEU A 636 -27.07 11.18 46.63
C LEU A 636 -26.27 12.47 46.69
N LEU A 637 -25.64 12.85 45.57
CA LEU A 637 -24.83 14.06 45.47
C LEU A 637 -25.67 15.34 45.63
N SER A 638 -26.90 15.35 45.12
CA SER A 638 -27.82 16.46 45.36
C SER A 638 -28.16 16.63 46.84
N GLY A 639 -28.51 15.54 47.55
CA GLY A 639 -28.76 15.64 48.99
C GLY A 639 -27.51 16.06 49.77
N ASP A 640 -26.34 15.56 49.39
CA ASP A 640 -25.05 15.92 50.02
C ASP A 640 -24.71 17.40 49.83
N ARG A 641 -24.96 17.94 48.63
CA ARG A 641 -24.80 19.37 48.34
C ARG A 641 -25.74 20.23 49.19
N GLU A 642 -27.02 19.90 49.24
CA GLU A 642 -28.01 20.65 50.02
C GLU A 642 -27.68 20.59 51.52
N PHE A 643 -27.22 19.44 52.01
CA PHE A 643 -26.79 19.27 53.40
C PHE A 643 -25.59 20.18 53.72
N ASN A 644 -24.58 20.20 52.85
CA ASN A 644 -23.42 21.08 53.00
C ASN A 644 -23.77 22.57 52.88
N ALA A 645 -24.82 22.91 52.14
CA ALA A 645 -25.40 24.25 52.07
C ALA A 645 -26.32 24.58 53.26
N LEU A 646 -26.39 23.72 54.27
CA LEU A 646 -27.22 23.85 55.47
C LEU A 646 -28.75 23.77 55.21
N ASN A 647 -29.17 23.27 54.05
CA ASN A 647 -30.58 23.08 53.68
C ASN A 647 -31.07 21.66 54.03
N SER A 648 -31.16 21.36 55.33
CA SER A 648 -31.43 19.99 55.82
C SER A 648 -32.74 19.37 55.32
N GLU A 649 -33.82 20.15 55.17
CA GLU A 649 -35.09 19.64 54.65
C GLU A 649 -34.99 19.20 53.19
N LYS A 650 -34.33 20.01 52.35
CA LYS A 650 -34.12 19.68 50.93
C LYS A 650 -33.21 18.46 50.77
N ALA A 651 -32.16 18.36 51.60
CA ALA A 651 -31.28 17.19 51.63
C ALA A 651 -32.06 15.90 51.91
N LEU A 652 -32.92 15.91 52.95
CA LEU A 652 -33.76 14.76 53.30
C LEU A 652 -34.72 14.38 52.17
N VAL A 653 -35.31 15.34 51.46
CA VAL A 653 -36.18 15.08 50.31
C VAL A 653 -35.42 14.34 49.20
N GLN A 654 -34.22 14.80 48.85
CA GLN A 654 -33.42 14.16 47.80
C GLN A 654 -32.96 12.76 48.18
N TRP A 655 -32.47 12.56 49.41
CA TRP A 655 -32.08 11.24 49.89
C TRP A 655 -33.25 10.27 50.01
N ARG A 656 -34.47 10.72 50.38
CA ARG A 656 -35.68 9.86 50.37
C ARG A 656 -36.05 9.41 48.97
N LYS A 657 -36.06 10.32 47.99
CA LYS A 657 -36.31 9.96 46.59
C LYS A 657 -35.30 8.93 46.09
N GLY A 658 -34.01 9.14 46.38
CA GLY A 658 -32.96 8.18 46.06
C GLY A 658 -33.15 6.82 46.75
N TYR A 659 -33.53 6.82 48.03
CA TYR A 659 -33.83 5.61 48.80
C TYR A 659 -34.97 4.79 48.18
N GLU A 660 -36.07 5.44 47.78
CA GLU A 660 -37.21 4.78 47.13
C GLU A 660 -36.80 4.13 45.80
N VAL A 661 -35.99 4.82 44.99
CA VAL A 661 -35.46 4.27 43.73
C VAL A 661 -34.54 3.08 43.98
N ALA A 662 -33.71 3.13 45.03
CA ALA A 662 -32.81 2.05 45.41
C ALA A 662 -33.56 0.82 45.96
N GLN A 663 -34.59 1.03 46.78
CA GLN A 663 -35.39 -0.04 47.40
C GLN A 663 -36.09 -0.92 46.35
N ASN A 664 -36.53 -0.31 45.25
CA ASN A 664 -37.23 -1.02 44.17
C ASN A 664 -36.29 -1.80 43.22
N ASN A 665 -34.98 -1.83 43.49
CA ASN A 665 -33.99 -2.52 42.64
C ASN A 665 -32.96 -3.29 43.48
N THR A 666 -33.06 -4.61 43.49
CA THR A 666 -32.18 -5.52 44.27
C THR A 666 -30.69 -5.44 43.90
N PHE A 667 -30.34 -4.89 42.73
CA PHE A 667 -28.96 -4.72 42.25
C PHE A 667 -28.21 -3.52 42.86
N TYR A 668 -28.87 -2.65 43.63
CA TYR A 668 -28.28 -1.40 44.16
C TYR A 668 -28.20 -1.38 45.69
N SER A 669 -27.85 -2.51 46.30
CA SER A 669 -27.69 -2.68 47.75
C SER A 669 -26.74 -1.66 48.39
N LEU A 670 -25.68 -1.24 47.66
CA LEU A 670 -24.78 -0.17 48.07
C LEU A 670 -25.53 1.14 48.30
N TYR A 671 -26.25 1.63 47.28
CA TYR A 671 -26.97 2.91 47.35
C TYR A 671 -28.10 2.86 48.37
N TYR A 672 -28.80 1.73 48.47
CA TYR A 672 -29.79 1.52 49.52
C TYR A 672 -29.18 1.72 50.91
N SER A 673 -28.00 1.12 51.17
CA SER A 673 -27.29 1.31 52.43
C SER A 673 -26.81 2.74 52.63
N LEU A 674 -26.30 3.41 51.59
CA LEU A 674 -25.80 4.79 51.67
C LEU A 674 -26.92 5.76 52.01
N PHE A 675 -28.06 5.67 51.32
CA PHE A 675 -29.22 6.51 51.62
C PHE A 675 -29.77 6.25 53.03
N ASN A 676 -29.84 4.98 53.46
CA ASN A 676 -30.30 4.65 54.81
C ASN A 676 -29.38 5.24 55.89
N LYS A 677 -28.06 5.23 55.68
CA LYS A 677 -27.11 5.88 56.60
C LYS A 677 -27.31 7.40 56.63
N ARG A 678 -27.45 8.05 55.46
CA ARG A 678 -27.71 9.50 55.35
C ARG A 678 -29.00 9.90 56.08
N LEU A 679 -30.10 9.16 55.87
CA LEU A 679 -31.40 9.44 56.51
C LEU A 679 -31.37 9.27 58.04
N ASN A 680 -30.48 8.41 58.56
CA ASN A 680 -30.33 8.15 59.99
C ASN A 680 -29.17 8.93 60.64
N ASN A 681 -28.55 9.89 59.95
CA ASN A 681 -27.38 10.65 60.42
C ASN A 681 -26.21 9.75 60.90
N GLN A 682 -26.01 8.59 60.25
CA GLN A 682 -24.92 7.67 60.55
C GLN A 682 -23.69 7.96 59.69
N CYS A 683 -22.49 7.74 60.25
CA CYS A 683 -21.23 7.89 59.52
C CYS A 683 -21.11 6.89 58.37
N ILE A 684 -20.59 7.34 57.23
CA ILE A 684 -20.68 6.65 55.92
C ILE A 684 -19.58 5.61 55.71
N ASP A 685 -18.46 5.76 56.42
CA ASP A 685 -17.22 4.97 56.22
C ASP A 685 -17.40 3.45 56.25
N SER A 686 -18.47 2.92 56.86
CA SER A 686 -18.64 1.49 57.13
C SER A 686 -19.22 0.63 55.99
N GLY A 687 -19.29 1.10 54.73
CA GLY A 687 -20.02 0.35 53.69
C GLY A 687 -19.60 0.47 52.22
N VAL A 688 -18.68 1.36 51.86
CA VAL A 688 -18.16 1.44 50.48
C VAL A 688 -17.04 0.41 50.31
N PRO A 689 -17.08 -0.46 49.28
CA PRO A 689 -16.01 -1.40 49.00
C PRO A 689 -14.68 -0.71 48.74
N VAL A 690 -13.64 -1.03 49.52
CA VAL A 690 -12.27 -0.60 49.24
C VAL A 690 -11.72 -1.42 48.09
N LEU A 691 -11.42 -0.75 46.98
CA LEU A 691 -10.84 -1.40 45.80
C LEU A 691 -9.34 -1.62 45.97
N LYS A 692 -8.84 -2.69 45.36
CA LYS A 692 -7.40 -2.99 45.35
C LYS A 692 -6.65 -1.85 44.64
N LYS A 693 -5.54 -1.39 45.23
CA LYS A 693 -4.69 -0.36 44.60
C LYS A 693 -4.23 -0.83 43.21
N TYR A 694 -4.45 0.01 42.21
CA TYR A 694 -3.99 -0.19 40.85
C TYR A 694 -2.74 0.64 40.65
N ASN A 695 -1.63 -0.01 40.30
CA ASN A 695 -0.40 0.66 39.90
C ASN A 695 -0.36 0.61 38.37
N PHE A 696 -0.98 1.58 37.71
CA PHE A 696 -0.82 1.74 36.28
C PHE A 696 0.59 2.26 36.00
N ASP A 697 1.34 1.56 35.17
CA ASP A 697 2.63 2.08 34.72
C ASP A 697 2.46 2.93 33.46
N ILE A 698 1.97 4.17 33.66
CA ILE A 698 1.85 5.13 32.56
C ILE A 698 3.22 5.43 31.92
N LYS A 699 4.33 5.25 32.65
CA LYS A 699 5.68 5.50 32.11
C LYS A 699 6.01 4.55 30.97
N THR A 700 5.64 3.27 31.07
CA THR A 700 5.83 2.32 29.97
C THR A 700 5.07 2.74 28.71
N ILE A 701 3.85 3.28 28.86
CA ILE A 701 3.07 3.79 27.72
C ILE A 701 3.76 4.99 27.08
N ILE A 702 4.30 5.90 27.88
CA ILE A 702 5.06 7.07 27.38
C ILE A 702 6.27 6.61 26.56
N GLU A 703 7.01 5.63 27.06
CA GLU A 703 8.15 5.06 26.35
C GLU A 703 7.71 4.43 25.01
N PHE A 704 6.63 3.64 25.00
CA PHE A 704 6.11 3.04 23.76
C PHE A 704 5.61 4.05 22.74
N VAL A 705 4.92 5.11 23.16
CA VAL A 705 4.44 6.17 22.26
C VAL A 705 5.64 6.93 21.68
N ARG A 706 6.66 7.23 22.49
CA ARG A 706 7.90 7.87 22.02
C ARG A 706 8.67 6.99 21.04
N GLU A 707 8.79 5.70 21.33
CA GLU A 707 9.38 4.74 20.39
C GLU A 707 8.63 4.72 19.05
N GLU A 708 7.31 4.73 19.09
CA GLU A 708 6.47 4.72 17.89
C GLU A 708 6.60 6.03 17.09
N GLN A 709 6.67 7.18 17.77
CA GLN A 709 6.97 8.48 17.15
C GLN A 709 8.35 8.47 16.49
N ASN A 710 9.38 7.98 17.19
CA ASN A 710 10.74 7.86 16.66
C ASN A 710 10.80 6.90 15.45
N LEU A 711 10.09 5.77 15.51
CA LEU A 711 9.99 4.82 14.40
C LEU A 711 9.25 5.45 13.21
N ASN A 712 8.20 6.21 13.44
CA ASN A 712 7.49 6.95 12.40
C ASN A 712 8.37 8.02 11.76
N GLU A 713 9.17 8.76 12.55
CA GLU A 713 10.17 9.71 12.03
C GLU A 713 11.26 9.00 11.24
N LEU A 714 11.75 7.86 11.72
CA LEU A 714 12.74 7.05 11.01
C LEU A 714 12.17 6.53 9.69
N GLN A 715 10.93 6.04 9.70
CA GLN A 715 10.24 5.55 8.50
C GLN A 715 10.01 6.68 7.50
N LYS A 716 9.65 7.89 7.97
CA LYS A 716 9.59 9.09 7.12
C LYS A 716 10.94 9.36 6.46
N LYS A 717 12.04 9.40 7.23
CA LYS A 717 13.39 9.59 6.70
C LYS A 717 13.81 8.50 5.71
N ILE A 718 13.46 7.24 5.97
CA ILE A 718 13.71 6.14 5.02
C ILE A 718 12.94 6.37 3.72
N ASN A 719 11.69 6.80 3.79
CA ASN A 719 10.89 7.11 2.60
C ASN A 719 11.45 8.33 1.84
N GLU A 720 11.96 9.36 2.55
CA GLU A 720 12.65 10.49 1.91
C GLU A 720 13.89 10.01 1.13
N ILE A 721 14.73 9.19 1.76
CA ILE A 721 15.95 8.64 1.14
C ILE A 721 15.59 7.76 -0.07
N ASP A 722 14.57 6.92 0.06
CA ASP A 722 14.09 6.05 -1.01
C ASP A 722 13.54 6.86 -2.21
N PHE A 723 12.76 7.91 -1.95
CA PHE A 723 12.28 8.82 -2.99
C PHE A 723 13.43 9.49 -3.74
N ILE A 724 14.38 10.10 -3.02
CA ILE A 724 15.54 10.76 -3.63
C ILE A 724 16.39 9.76 -4.41
N SER A 725 16.64 8.56 -3.86
CA SER A 725 17.43 7.52 -4.53
C SER A 725 16.77 7.04 -5.82
N LYS A 726 15.45 6.80 -5.81
CA LYS A 726 14.69 6.45 -7.02
C LYS A 726 14.78 7.54 -8.07
N PHE A 727 14.58 8.78 -7.67
CA PHE A 727 14.69 9.92 -8.57
C PHE A 727 16.08 10.03 -9.21
N GLN A 728 17.15 9.89 -8.42
CA GLN A 728 18.53 9.89 -8.93
C GLN A 728 18.77 8.76 -9.94
N ASN A 729 18.27 7.55 -9.67
CA ASN A 729 18.36 6.43 -10.61
C ASN A 729 17.62 6.72 -11.92
N MET A 730 16.46 7.38 -11.85
CA MET A 730 15.68 7.74 -13.05
C MET A 730 16.39 8.79 -13.90
N ILE A 731 17.09 9.75 -13.28
CA ILE A 731 17.93 10.72 -14.00
C ILE A 731 19.06 9.99 -14.75
N ILE A 732 19.64 8.95 -14.16
CA ILE A 732 20.74 8.18 -14.78
C ILE A 732 20.25 7.36 -15.98
N LEU A 733 19.04 6.81 -15.91
CA LEU A 733 18.50 5.89 -16.92
C LEU A 733 17.83 6.60 -18.11
N ASN A 734 17.25 7.78 -17.90
CA ASN A 734 16.46 8.46 -18.92
C ASN A 734 17.24 9.56 -19.65
N GLU A 735 17.39 9.42 -20.97
CA GLU A 735 18.02 10.46 -21.80
C GLU A 735 17.02 11.45 -22.43
N LYS A 736 15.71 11.13 -22.45
CA LYS A 736 14.69 11.96 -23.11
C LYS A 736 13.88 12.78 -22.12
N ARG A 737 13.67 14.06 -22.46
CA ARG A 737 12.93 15.04 -21.65
C ARG A 737 11.53 14.55 -21.23
N ASN A 738 10.72 14.08 -22.18
CA ASN A 738 9.31 13.73 -21.92
C ASN A 738 9.15 12.45 -21.08
N GLU A 739 10.03 11.46 -21.28
CA GLU A 739 10.02 10.21 -20.49
C GLU A 739 10.35 10.53 -19.03
N LEU A 740 11.42 11.31 -18.79
CA LEU A 740 11.81 11.74 -17.46
C LEU A 740 10.71 12.56 -16.74
N ILE A 741 9.99 13.43 -17.46
CA ILE A 741 8.86 14.19 -16.90
C ILE A 741 7.73 13.27 -16.45
N LEU A 742 7.28 12.36 -17.31
CA LEU A 742 6.17 11.46 -17.00
C LEU A 742 6.50 10.51 -15.85
N GLU A 743 7.69 9.92 -15.83
CA GLU A 743 8.07 9.04 -14.74
C GLU A 743 8.22 9.80 -13.41
N SER A 744 8.73 11.03 -13.43
CA SER A 744 8.84 11.88 -12.23
C SER A 744 7.47 12.25 -11.66
N ILE A 745 6.48 12.54 -12.51
CA ILE A 745 5.08 12.76 -12.10
C ILE A 745 4.56 11.51 -11.37
N HIS A 746 4.77 10.32 -11.93
CA HIS A 746 4.36 9.06 -11.30
C HIS A 746 5.07 8.77 -9.98
N LEU A 747 6.35 9.11 -9.87
CA LEU A 747 7.11 8.94 -8.63
C LEU A 747 6.53 9.83 -7.50
N ILE A 748 6.15 11.07 -7.81
CA ILE A 748 5.51 11.99 -6.85
C ILE A 748 4.12 11.48 -6.47
N GLU A 749 3.29 11.10 -7.45
CA GLU A 749 1.97 10.50 -7.20
C GLU A 749 2.06 9.34 -6.21
N TYR A 750 3.04 8.46 -6.43
CA TYR A 750 3.26 7.30 -5.56
C TYR A 750 3.77 7.68 -4.17
N SER A 751 4.81 8.51 -4.11
CA SER A 751 5.55 8.73 -2.86
C SER A 751 4.78 9.62 -1.88
N PHE A 752 3.98 10.55 -2.40
CA PHE A 752 3.19 11.50 -1.60
C PHE A 752 1.68 11.20 -1.62
N SER A 753 1.26 10.15 -2.33
CA SER A 753 -0.12 9.65 -2.37
C SER A 753 -1.16 10.66 -2.86
N TYR A 754 -0.84 11.49 -3.86
CA TYR A 754 -1.80 12.42 -4.46
C TYR A 754 -2.54 11.76 -5.64
N ASP A 755 -3.81 12.11 -5.83
CA ASP A 755 -4.65 11.54 -6.89
C ASP A 755 -4.25 12.04 -8.28
N ILE A 756 -3.82 13.29 -8.38
CA ILE A 756 -3.36 13.91 -9.62
C ILE A 756 -2.15 14.77 -9.29
N VAL A 757 -1.07 14.58 -10.05
CA VAL A 757 0.06 15.51 -10.08
C VAL A 757 0.11 16.16 -11.45
N ILE A 758 0.20 17.49 -11.44
CA ILE A 758 0.36 18.34 -12.61
C ILE A 758 1.69 19.05 -12.46
N LEU A 759 2.54 18.91 -13.47
CA LEU A 759 3.80 19.63 -13.56
C LEU A 759 3.68 20.69 -14.65
N ILE A 760 3.97 21.94 -14.29
CA ILE A 760 4.05 23.07 -15.22
C ILE A 760 5.52 23.34 -15.47
N ASP A 761 5.97 23.25 -16.72
CA ASP A 761 7.35 23.58 -17.07
C ASP A 761 7.56 25.09 -17.28
N GLY A 762 8.80 25.53 -17.42
CA GLY A 762 9.15 26.95 -17.61
C GLY A 762 8.54 27.58 -18.88
N GLU A 763 8.19 26.76 -19.88
CA GLU A 763 7.48 27.19 -21.09
C GLU A 763 5.96 27.24 -20.91
N LYS A 764 5.45 27.00 -19.70
CA LYS A 764 4.02 26.96 -19.35
C LYS A 764 3.26 25.80 -20.00
N ASN A 765 3.95 24.72 -20.37
CA ASN A 765 3.32 23.48 -20.78
C ASN A 765 2.86 22.70 -19.55
N ILE A 766 1.68 22.09 -19.65
CA ILE A 766 1.06 21.30 -18.58
C ILE A 766 1.31 19.82 -18.85
N HIS A 767 1.97 19.15 -17.92
CA HIS A 767 2.27 17.73 -17.96
C HIS A 767 1.52 17.00 -16.84
N THR A 768 0.83 15.90 -17.16
CA THR A 768 0.10 15.09 -16.18
C THR A 768 -0.04 13.64 -16.65
N SER A 769 -0.17 12.71 -15.70
CA SER A 769 -0.32 11.28 -16.00
C SER A 769 -1.76 10.86 -16.34
N HIS A 770 -2.73 11.74 -16.10
CA HIS A 770 -4.16 11.47 -16.17
C HIS A 770 -4.84 12.31 -17.27
N VAL A 771 -4.58 11.98 -18.54
CA VAL A 771 -5.13 12.71 -19.72
C VAL A 771 -6.43 12.09 -20.27
N SER A 772 -7.01 11.06 -19.64
CA SER A 772 -8.27 10.45 -20.15
C SER A 772 -9.48 11.37 -19.92
N ASP A 773 -10.11 11.83 -21.00
CA ASP A 773 -11.47 12.40 -21.31
C ASP A 773 -12.43 12.94 -20.22
N ALA A 774 -12.12 12.91 -18.93
CA ALA A 774 -13.00 13.37 -17.83
C ALA A 774 -12.52 14.66 -17.15
N ILE A 775 -11.29 15.12 -17.40
CA ILE A 775 -10.70 16.29 -16.73
C ILE A 775 -10.26 17.31 -17.77
N SER A 776 -11.09 18.31 -18.06
CA SER A 776 -10.73 19.42 -18.93
C SER A 776 -9.96 20.47 -18.10
N ILE A 777 -8.65 20.31 -17.95
CA ILE A 777 -7.84 21.28 -17.23
C ILE A 777 -7.96 22.65 -17.92
N ASN A 778 -8.40 23.70 -17.20
CA ASN A 778 -8.45 25.07 -17.71
C ASN A 778 -7.16 25.83 -17.32
N PRO A 779 -6.20 26.02 -18.24
CA PRO A 779 -4.90 26.61 -17.90
C PRO A 779 -5.03 28.04 -17.37
N ARG A 780 -5.99 28.82 -17.88
CA ARG A 780 -6.17 30.23 -17.48
C ARG A 780 -6.56 30.39 -16.01
N GLU A 781 -7.46 29.54 -15.52
CA GLU A 781 -7.87 29.56 -14.12
C GLU A 781 -6.77 29.04 -13.19
N ILE A 782 -5.98 28.07 -13.64
CA ILE A 782 -4.78 27.62 -12.92
C ILE A 782 -3.77 28.77 -12.79
N TYR A 783 -3.46 29.49 -13.88
CA TYR A 783 -2.56 30.65 -13.83
C TYR A 783 -3.09 31.79 -12.96
N ARG A 784 -4.42 31.98 -12.87
CA ARG A 784 -5.04 32.97 -11.98
C ARG A 784 -4.79 32.65 -10.51
N ILE A 785 -5.01 31.39 -10.12
CA ILE A 785 -4.76 30.92 -8.74
C ILE A 785 -3.28 31.08 -8.37
N ILE A 786 -2.37 30.74 -9.29
CA ILE A 786 -0.92 30.85 -9.10
C ILE A 786 -0.51 32.30 -8.78
N ASN A 787 -1.07 33.30 -9.47
CA ASN A 787 -0.70 34.70 -9.27
C ASN A 787 -1.27 35.33 -7.99
N ASP A 788 -2.39 34.82 -7.48
CA ASP A 788 -3.07 35.36 -6.29
C ASP A 788 -2.56 34.75 -4.96
N THR A 789 -1.85 33.63 -4.99
CA THR A 789 -1.45 32.88 -3.78
C THR A 789 0.06 32.97 -3.50
N TYR A 790 0.46 33.97 -2.72
CA TYR A 790 1.83 34.07 -2.16
C TYR A 790 2.13 33.02 -1.05
N LYS A 791 1.28 31.99 -0.85
CA LYS A 791 1.43 30.96 0.19
C LYS A 791 1.19 29.55 -0.35
N VAL A 792 2.08 28.64 0.05
CA VAL A 792 2.26 27.24 -0.39
C VAL A 792 1.04 26.31 -0.13
N THR A 793 0.05 26.75 0.64
CA THR A 793 -1.12 25.92 0.96
C THR A 793 -2.40 26.74 0.99
N THR A 794 -3.27 26.57 -0.01
CA THR A 794 -4.65 27.05 0.02
C THR A 794 -5.59 25.89 -0.28
N LEU A 795 -6.46 25.57 0.69
CA LEU A 795 -7.55 24.62 0.47
C LEU A 795 -8.62 25.36 -0.35
N LEU A 796 -8.63 25.15 -1.66
CA LEU A 796 -9.60 25.80 -2.56
C LEU A 796 -11.00 25.24 -2.30
N ASN A 797 -12.02 26.11 -2.36
CA ASN A 797 -13.39 25.68 -2.19
C ASN A 797 -13.88 24.89 -3.42
N GLU A 798 -14.95 24.08 -3.26
CA GLU A 798 -15.49 23.22 -4.33
C GLU A 798 -15.84 24.01 -5.61
N LYS A 799 -16.22 25.28 -5.49
CA LYS A 799 -16.52 26.16 -6.63
C LYS A 799 -15.28 26.61 -7.40
N GLU A 800 -14.14 26.78 -6.73
CA GLU A 800 -12.86 27.12 -7.35
C GLU A 800 -12.24 25.92 -8.06
N ILE A 801 -12.38 24.72 -7.49
CA ILE A 801 -11.96 23.46 -8.10
C ILE A 801 -12.70 23.21 -9.43
N ILE A 802 -14.01 23.47 -9.46
CA ILE A 802 -14.82 23.34 -10.69
C ILE A 802 -14.36 24.33 -11.76
N LYS A 803 -13.94 25.57 -11.40
CA LYS A 803 -13.44 26.56 -12.36
C LYS A 803 -12.13 26.14 -13.03
N CYS A 804 -11.29 25.37 -12.33
CA CYS A 804 -10.11 24.74 -12.91
C CYS A 804 -10.44 23.63 -13.92
N GLY A 805 -11.72 23.29 -14.08
CA GLY A 805 -12.21 22.25 -14.99
C GLY A 805 -11.97 20.82 -14.49
N LEU A 806 -11.79 20.68 -13.17
CA LEU A 806 -11.71 19.41 -12.47
C LEU A 806 -13.13 18.96 -12.10
N THR A 807 -13.65 17.92 -12.75
CA THR A 807 -15.06 17.47 -12.59
C THR A 807 -15.25 16.38 -11.53
N GLY A 808 -14.20 16.02 -10.78
CA GLY A 808 -14.24 15.07 -9.67
C GLY A 808 -14.47 15.76 -8.32
N LYS A 809 -15.02 15.02 -7.34
CA LYS A 809 -15.11 15.47 -5.94
C LYS A 809 -13.69 15.52 -5.32
N PHE A 810 -12.94 16.58 -5.61
CA PHE A 810 -11.64 16.84 -5.01
C PHE A 810 -11.79 17.76 -3.78
N LYS A 811 -11.04 17.49 -2.72
CA LYS A 811 -11.15 18.22 -1.44
C LYS A 811 -9.97 19.15 -1.16
N SER A 812 -8.82 18.97 -1.81
CA SER A 812 -7.64 19.82 -1.62
C SER A 812 -6.77 19.90 -2.87
N ILE A 813 -6.23 21.09 -3.13
CA ILE A 813 -5.19 21.37 -4.14
C ILE A 813 -3.99 21.95 -3.40
N LEU A 814 -2.80 21.44 -3.70
CA LEU A 814 -1.55 21.90 -3.14
C LEU A 814 -0.64 22.43 -4.25
N TYR A 815 0.04 23.53 -3.99
CA TYR A 815 0.94 24.17 -4.94
C TYR A 815 2.34 24.24 -4.35
N VAL A 816 3.33 23.71 -5.07
CA VAL A 816 4.73 23.78 -4.69
C VAL A 816 5.49 24.45 -5.84
N THR A 817 6.10 25.59 -5.52
CA THR A 817 7.00 26.31 -6.43
C THR A 817 8.39 26.35 -5.82
N ARG A 818 9.39 26.49 -6.69
CA ARG A 818 10.72 26.92 -6.29
C ARG A 818 10.63 28.35 -5.72
N GLU A 819 11.39 28.66 -4.67
CA GLU A 819 11.63 30.05 -4.30
C GLU A 819 12.41 30.71 -5.43
N ALA A 820 11.75 31.59 -6.18
CA ALA A 820 12.35 32.26 -7.32
C ALA A 820 13.51 33.15 -6.86
N ASP A 821 14.73 32.86 -7.31
CA ASP A 821 15.77 33.87 -7.42
C ASP A 821 15.22 34.97 -8.35
N GLN A 822 15.21 36.22 -7.88
CA GLN A 822 14.54 37.37 -8.54
C GLN A 822 15.00 37.67 -9.98
N ILE A 823 15.95 36.91 -10.53
CA ILE A 823 16.67 37.17 -11.77
C ILE A 823 16.14 36.31 -12.95
N ASN A 824 15.46 35.17 -12.72
CA ASN A 824 15.00 34.27 -13.80
C ASN A 824 13.56 33.75 -13.57
N LYS A 825 12.54 34.58 -13.86
CA LYS A 825 11.11 34.17 -13.76
C LYS A 825 10.60 33.29 -14.92
N ASP A 826 11.35 33.20 -16.02
CA ASP A 826 10.88 32.56 -17.26
C ASP A 826 11.23 31.06 -17.35
N MET A 827 11.77 30.46 -16.28
CA MET A 827 12.21 29.05 -16.24
C MET A 827 11.77 28.30 -14.96
N ASP A 828 10.72 28.77 -14.27
CA ASP A 828 10.27 28.12 -13.04
C ASP A 828 9.36 26.91 -13.31
N ILE A 829 9.73 25.77 -12.72
CA ILE A 829 8.89 24.56 -12.69
C ILE A 829 8.00 24.64 -11.46
N SER A 830 6.71 24.40 -11.67
CA SER A 830 5.73 24.33 -10.58
C SER A 830 5.03 22.99 -10.54
N LEU A 831 4.76 22.52 -9.33
CA LEU A 831 3.96 21.32 -9.07
C LEU A 831 2.60 21.72 -8.50
N ILE A 832 1.55 21.15 -9.07
CA ILE A 832 0.20 21.17 -8.52
C ILE A 832 -0.18 19.73 -8.19
N MET A 833 -0.56 19.49 -6.94
CA MET A 833 -0.95 18.18 -6.46
C MET A 833 -2.39 18.24 -5.95
N ILE A 834 -3.23 17.32 -6.40
CA ILE A 834 -4.67 17.33 -6.14
C ILE A 834 -5.04 16.03 -5.40
N SER A 835 -5.89 16.15 -4.38
CA SER A 835 -6.36 15.01 -3.59
C SER A 835 -7.89 15.05 -3.42
N LYS A 836 -8.51 13.86 -3.50
CA LYS A 836 -9.92 13.59 -3.20
C LYS A 836 -10.19 13.54 -1.70
N ASP A 837 -9.16 13.20 -0.92
CA ASP A 837 -9.20 13.27 0.53
C ASP A 837 -8.85 14.67 1.02
N SER A 838 -9.43 15.06 2.16
CA SER A 838 -9.07 16.26 2.89
C SER A 838 -7.70 16.07 3.53
N LYS A 839 -6.64 16.12 2.70
CA LYS A 839 -5.28 16.29 3.20
C LYS A 839 -5.18 17.73 3.72
N GLY A 840 -4.70 17.87 4.96
CA GLY A 840 -4.43 19.19 5.53
C GLY A 840 -3.33 19.95 4.78
N VAL A 841 -2.83 21.02 5.41
CA VAL A 841 -1.61 21.72 4.97
C VAL A 841 -0.46 20.69 4.83
N MET A 842 0.32 20.77 3.74
CA MET A 842 1.50 19.92 3.56
C MET A 842 2.45 20.12 4.75
N ASN A 843 2.98 19.04 5.31
CA ASN A 843 3.94 19.15 6.40
C ASN A 843 5.28 19.72 5.90
N ASP A 844 6.05 20.34 6.79
CA ASP A 844 7.30 21.02 6.44
C ASP A 844 8.34 20.05 5.83
N ASP A 845 8.31 18.77 6.21
CA ASP A 845 9.22 17.75 5.70
C ASP A 845 8.95 17.42 4.23
N ASP A 846 7.69 17.14 3.87
CA ASP A 846 7.25 16.88 2.50
C ASP A 846 7.51 18.10 1.61
N GLN A 847 7.31 19.30 2.16
CA GLN A 847 7.65 20.55 1.49
C GLN A 847 9.14 20.60 1.15
N ARG A 848 10.00 20.37 2.14
CA ARG A 848 11.45 20.38 1.96
C ARG A 848 11.90 19.36 0.92
N VAL A 849 11.37 18.14 0.95
CA VAL A 849 11.72 17.08 0.00
C VAL A 849 11.29 17.44 -1.42
N LEU A 850 10.07 17.95 -1.60
CA LEU A 850 9.56 18.36 -2.91
C LEU A 850 10.31 19.58 -3.46
N THR A 851 10.69 20.53 -2.60
CA THR A 851 11.54 21.66 -3.02
C THR A 851 12.92 21.18 -3.46
N ILE A 852 13.56 20.25 -2.74
CA ILE A 852 14.84 19.64 -3.16
C ILE A 852 14.67 18.95 -4.53
N PHE A 853 13.60 18.18 -4.69
CA PHE A 853 13.26 17.53 -5.96
C PHE A 853 13.11 18.56 -7.09
N LEU A 854 12.30 19.60 -6.91
CA LEU A 854 12.04 20.63 -7.92
C LEU A 854 13.33 21.31 -8.38
N ASN A 855 14.21 21.62 -7.42
CA ASN A 855 15.51 22.22 -7.72
C ASN A 855 16.39 21.29 -8.57
N GLN A 856 16.53 20.03 -8.18
CA GLN A 856 17.33 19.05 -8.94
C GLN A 856 16.72 18.78 -10.31
N PHE A 857 15.40 18.63 -10.37
CA PHE A 857 14.66 18.34 -11.59
C PHE A 857 14.78 19.46 -12.61
N SER A 858 14.64 20.72 -12.17
CA SER A 858 14.85 21.91 -13.00
C SER A 858 16.25 21.93 -13.62
N SER A 859 17.30 21.73 -12.83
CA SER A 859 18.68 21.69 -13.34
C SER A 859 18.91 20.57 -14.37
N VAL A 860 18.29 19.40 -14.18
CA VAL A 860 18.40 18.29 -15.14
C VAL A 860 17.67 18.60 -16.44
N LEU A 861 16.46 19.17 -16.39
CA LEU A 861 15.74 19.54 -17.60
C LEU A 861 16.47 20.62 -18.41
N GLU A 862 17.08 21.60 -17.74
CA GLU A 862 17.94 22.60 -18.39
C GLU A 862 19.12 21.94 -19.11
N LEU A 863 19.80 21.00 -18.46
CA LEU A 863 20.92 20.26 -19.06
C LEU A 863 20.48 19.49 -20.32
N ILE A 864 19.33 18.82 -20.28
CA ILE A 864 18.77 18.10 -21.44
C ILE A 864 18.46 19.09 -22.57
N ALA A 865 17.82 20.22 -22.26
CA ALA A 865 17.48 21.25 -23.26
C ALA A 865 18.74 21.83 -23.92
N VAL A 866 19.79 22.14 -23.15
CA VAL A 866 21.08 22.62 -23.67
C VAL A 866 21.73 21.55 -24.55
N ARG A 867 21.73 20.27 -24.13
CA ARG A 867 22.25 19.15 -24.93
C ARG A 867 21.50 19.02 -26.26
N GLU A 868 20.17 19.10 -26.25
CA GLU A 868 19.37 19.07 -27.48
C GLU A 868 19.67 20.26 -28.40
N ALA A 869 19.77 21.48 -27.86
CA ALA A 869 20.08 22.67 -28.63
C ALA A 869 21.47 22.56 -29.29
N LEU A 870 22.47 22.07 -28.55
CA LEU A 870 23.82 21.79 -29.08
C LEU A 870 23.78 20.75 -30.20
N LEU A 871 23.02 19.66 -30.02
CA LEU A 871 22.86 18.63 -31.05
C LEU A 871 22.17 19.16 -32.31
N ARG A 872 21.12 19.99 -32.18
CA ARG A 872 20.46 20.61 -33.35
C ARG A 872 21.39 21.59 -34.07
N ALA A 873 22.10 22.44 -33.33
CA ALA A 873 23.07 23.39 -33.88
C ALA A 873 24.22 22.68 -34.60
N ALA A 874 24.58 21.47 -34.17
CA ALA A 874 25.58 20.65 -34.84
C ALA A 874 25.08 19.99 -36.13
N ARG A 875 23.76 19.78 -36.33
CA ARG A 875 23.22 18.97 -37.43
C ARG A 875 22.56 19.75 -38.58
N ILE A 876 22.04 20.94 -38.32
CA ILE A 876 21.17 21.68 -39.25
C ILE A 876 21.90 22.92 -39.83
N ASP A 877 21.69 23.20 -41.12
CA ASP A 877 22.09 24.47 -41.74
C ASP A 877 21.18 25.61 -41.24
N LYS A 878 21.76 26.63 -40.62
CA LYS A 878 21.01 27.69 -39.91
C LYS A 878 20.11 28.51 -40.83
N LEU A 879 20.45 28.65 -42.12
CA LEU A 879 19.67 29.43 -43.06
C LEU A 879 18.49 28.61 -43.61
N THR A 880 18.76 27.39 -44.08
CA THR A 880 17.80 26.62 -44.89
C THR A 880 16.97 25.62 -44.08
N GLY A 881 17.36 25.28 -42.84
CA GLY A 881 16.63 24.35 -41.98
C GLY A 881 16.61 22.89 -42.49
N ILE A 882 17.55 22.54 -43.37
CA ILE A 882 17.88 21.16 -43.78
C ILE A 882 19.19 20.72 -43.13
N ASN A 883 19.60 19.47 -43.35
CA ASN A 883 20.86 18.98 -42.77
C ASN A 883 22.05 19.81 -43.27
N ASN A 884 23.06 19.97 -42.42
CA ASN A 884 24.33 20.55 -42.85
C ASN A 884 25.24 19.45 -43.43
N ARG A 885 26.40 19.87 -43.96
CA ARG A 885 27.43 18.97 -44.49
C ARG A 885 27.80 17.83 -43.54
N MET A 886 28.07 18.14 -42.27
CA MET A 886 28.53 17.14 -41.30
C MET A 886 27.46 16.06 -41.06
N GLU A 887 26.19 16.44 -40.96
CA GLU A 887 25.11 15.48 -40.77
C GLU A 887 24.88 14.63 -42.03
N MET A 888 24.98 15.22 -43.22
CA MET A 888 24.91 14.46 -44.46
C MET A 888 26.02 13.42 -44.57
N GLU A 889 27.28 13.78 -44.27
CA GLU A 889 28.40 12.84 -44.26
C GLU A 889 28.15 11.66 -43.31
N LYS A 890 27.61 11.92 -42.11
CA LYS A 890 27.23 10.85 -41.15
C LYS A 890 26.12 9.95 -41.67
N LEU A 891 25.07 10.53 -42.27
CA LEU A 891 23.94 9.76 -42.83
C LEU A 891 24.41 8.88 -43.99
N MET A 892 25.24 9.42 -44.87
CA MET A 892 25.85 8.66 -45.96
C MET A 892 26.78 7.56 -45.45
N ASP A 893 27.57 7.79 -44.40
CA ASP A 893 28.42 6.75 -43.79
C ASP A 893 27.59 5.61 -43.17
N ALA A 894 26.50 5.95 -42.48
CA ALA A 894 25.58 4.97 -41.91
C ALA A 894 24.92 4.13 -43.02
N GLU A 895 24.51 4.78 -44.10
CA GLU A 895 23.86 4.14 -45.24
C GLU A 895 24.85 3.29 -46.05
N TYR A 896 26.08 3.75 -46.24
CA TYR A 896 27.17 2.98 -46.84
C TYR A 896 27.46 1.69 -46.05
N LYS A 897 27.49 1.78 -44.70
CA LYS A 897 27.61 0.60 -43.81
C LYS A 897 26.38 -0.30 -43.85
N ARG A 898 25.17 0.24 -44.08
CA ARG A 898 23.95 -0.56 -44.28
C ARG A 898 24.06 -1.37 -45.56
N VAL A 899 24.41 -0.74 -46.67
CA VAL A 899 24.57 -1.42 -47.98
C VAL A 899 25.68 -2.47 -47.95
N LEU A 900 26.82 -2.18 -47.30
CA LEU A 900 27.91 -3.14 -47.13
C LEU A 900 27.51 -4.43 -46.40
N ARG A 901 26.52 -4.36 -45.49
CA ARG A 901 26.04 -5.53 -44.73
C ARG A 901 25.15 -6.45 -45.56
N TYR A 902 24.56 -5.95 -46.66
CA TYR A 902 23.62 -6.70 -47.50
C TYR A 902 24.00 -6.68 -49.00
N PRO A 903 25.22 -7.09 -49.38
CA PRO A 903 25.77 -6.89 -50.72
C PRO A 903 25.09 -7.72 -51.83
N LYS A 904 24.23 -8.69 -51.48
CA LYS A 904 23.53 -9.56 -52.43
C LYS A 904 22.09 -9.13 -52.73
N ASN A 905 21.58 -8.09 -52.07
CA ASN A 905 20.25 -7.58 -52.33
C ASN A 905 20.32 -6.47 -53.39
N PRO A 906 19.67 -6.61 -54.56
CA PRO A 906 19.62 -5.56 -55.59
C PRO A 906 19.04 -4.23 -55.10
N GLN A 907 18.27 -4.26 -54.00
CA GLN A 907 17.69 -3.07 -53.36
C GLN A 907 18.64 -2.39 -52.36
N SER A 908 19.75 -3.03 -52.00
CA SER A 908 20.79 -2.42 -51.16
C SER A 908 21.73 -1.58 -52.04
N ILE A 909 21.24 -0.42 -52.45
CA ILE A 909 22.00 0.64 -53.13
C ILE A 909 21.43 1.98 -52.70
N PHE A 910 22.17 3.08 -52.87
CA PHE A 910 21.61 4.42 -52.78
C PHE A 910 22.19 5.30 -53.88
N SER A 911 21.46 6.35 -54.26
CA SER A 911 21.93 7.33 -55.24
C SER A 911 22.21 8.67 -54.56
N LEU A 912 23.16 9.42 -55.11
CA LEU A 912 23.48 10.78 -54.71
C LEU A 912 23.16 11.74 -55.86
N LEU A 913 22.51 12.84 -55.54
CA LEU A 913 22.38 14.00 -56.42
C LEU A 913 23.17 15.14 -55.80
N PHE A 914 24.17 15.63 -56.52
CA PHE A 914 24.90 16.84 -56.18
C PHE A 914 24.36 17.99 -57.04
N ILE A 915 23.91 19.05 -56.39
CA ILE A 915 23.08 20.09 -56.98
C ILE A 915 23.74 21.44 -56.74
N ASP A 916 23.77 22.29 -57.75
CA ASP A 916 24.23 23.68 -57.64
C ASP A 916 23.27 24.61 -58.38
N LEU A 917 22.94 25.75 -57.77
CA LEU A 917 21.99 26.71 -58.35
C LEU A 917 22.63 27.53 -59.47
N ASP A 918 22.11 27.36 -60.68
CA ASP A 918 22.53 28.15 -61.83
C ASP A 918 22.02 29.58 -61.72
N ASN A 919 22.90 30.53 -62.02
CA ASN A 919 22.65 31.98 -62.00
C ASN A 919 22.40 32.57 -60.60
N PHE A 920 22.62 31.83 -59.51
CA PHE A 920 22.42 32.34 -58.14
C PHE A 920 23.20 33.62 -57.85
N LYS A 921 24.45 33.71 -58.32
CA LYS A 921 25.28 34.92 -58.19
C LYS A 921 24.65 36.16 -58.83
N PHE A 922 23.92 36.03 -59.93
CA PHE A 922 23.23 37.17 -60.57
C PHE A 922 22.20 37.80 -59.61
N TYR A 923 21.46 36.97 -58.86
CA TYR A 923 20.46 37.47 -57.91
C TYR A 923 21.13 38.14 -56.71
N ASN A 924 22.22 37.58 -56.19
CA ASN A 924 23.01 38.20 -55.13
C ASN A 924 23.60 39.56 -55.55
N ASP A 925 24.20 39.61 -56.73
CA ASP A 925 24.89 40.81 -57.22
C ASP A 925 23.90 41.92 -57.64
N THR A 926 22.70 41.54 -58.12
CA THR A 926 21.70 42.49 -58.65
C THR A 926 20.72 42.97 -57.57
N TYR A 927 20.27 42.07 -56.69
CA TYR A 927 19.19 42.36 -55.72
C TYR A 927 19.65 42.24 -54.27
N GLY A 928 20.91 41.86 -54.03
CA GLY A 928 21.50 41.75 -52.69
C GLY A 928 21.33 40.38 -52.04
N HIS A 929 22.16 40.11 -51.03
CA HIS A 929 22.23 38.81 -50.37
C HIS A 929 20.94 38.35 -49.69
N HIS A 930 20.07 39.27 -49.27
CA HIS A 930 18.78 38.92 -48.67
C HIS A 930 17.83 38.22 -49.67
N VAL A 931 17.90 38.56 -50.96
CA VAL A 931 17.18 37.85 -52.03
C VAL A 931 17.82 36.49 -52.31
N GLY A 932 19.15 36.41 -52.28
CA GLY A 932 19.85 35.12 -52.35
C GLY A 932 19.48 34.18 -51.19
N ASP A 933 19.43 34.70 -49.97
CA ASP A 933 19.03 33.95 -48.78
C ASP A 933 17.59 33.41 -48.90
N LEU A 934 16.67 34.24 -49.41
CA LEU A 934 15.30 33.80 -49.72
C LEU A 934 15.29 32.66 -50.74
N ILE A 935 16.05 32.78 -51.84
CA ILE A 935 16.14 31.74 -52.88
C ILE A 935 16.66 30.43 -52.28
N LEU A 936 17.66 30.48 -51.40
CA LEU A 936 18.20 29.27 -50.75
C LEU A 936 17.16 28.62 -49.83
N VAL A 937 16.38 29.41 -49.08
CA VAL A 937 15.30 28.91 -48.22
C VAL A 937 14.17 28.28 -49.04
N GLU A 938 13.70 28.95 -50.10
CA GLU A 938 12.62 28.43 -50.95
C GLU A 938 13.09 27.21 -51.75
N TYR A 939 14.34 27.19 -52.19
CA TYR A 939 14.91 26.02 -52.85
C TYR A 939 14.98 24.82 -51.90
N ALA A 940 15.39 25.00 -50.65
CA ALA A 940 15.39 23.92 -49.67
C ALA A 940 13.98 23.36 -49.40
N LYS A 941 12.95 24.22 -49.35
CA LYS A 941 11.54 23.81 -49.25
C LYS A 941 11.10 23.04 -50.50
N LEU A 942 11.51 23.48 -51.69
CA LEU A 942 11.25 22.81 -52.95
C LEU A 942 11.87 21.41 -52.96
N LEU A 943 13.14 21.27 -52.56
CA LEU A 943 13.80 19.97 -52.47
C LEU A 943 13.08 19.03 -51.50
N LYS A 944 12.59 19.51 -50.34
CA LYS A 944 11.77 18.71 -49.41
C LYS A 944 10.49 18.16 -50.07
N LYS A 945 9.83 18.94 -50.92
CA LYS A 945 8.65 18.48 -51.69
C LYS A 945 9.03 17.48 -52.80
N ALA A 946 10.27 17.56 -53.29
CA ALA A 946 10.79 16.74 -54.36
C ALA A 946 11.34 15.38 -53.90
N VAL A 947 11.27 15.01 -52.62
CA VAL A 947 11.81 13.74 -52.09
C VAL A 947 10.85 13.09 -51.06
N ARG A 948 11.14 11.86 -50.63
CA ARG A 948 10.38 11.10 -49.62
C ARG A 948 10.90 11.39 -48.20
N GLU A 949 10.15 11.03 -47.16
CA GLU A 949 10.58 11.22 -45.76
C GLU A 949 11.88 10.48 -45.40
N ILE A 950 12.14 9.33 -46.04
CA ILE A 950 13.36 8.55 -45.84
C ILE A 950 14.58 9.12 -46.56
N ASP A 951 14.37 10.03 -47.52
CA ASP A 951 15.43 10.65 -48.30
C ASP A 951 16.05 11.79 -47.48
N SER A 952 17.36 12.00 -47.62
CA SER A 952 18.07 13.03 -46.87
C SER A 952 18.49 14.18 -47.78
N ILE A 953 18.36 15.41 -47.30
CA ILE A 953 18.73 16.63 -48.02
C ILE A 953 19.67 17.45 -47.15
N ALA A 954 20.76 17.95 -47.72
CA ALA A 954 21.66 18.85 -47.03
C ALA A 954 22.16 19.98 -47.92
N ARG A 955 22.51 21.09 -47.28
CA ARG A 955 23.31 22.16 -47.89
C ARG A 955 24.77 21.98 -47.49
N LEU A 956 25.66 21.94 -48.48
CA LEU A 956 27.10 21.80 -48.22
C LEU A 956 27.78 23.14 -47.94
N GLY A 957 27.25 24.22 -48.52
CA GLY A 957 27.73 25.59 -48.40
C GLY A 957 27.37 26.38 -49.67
N GLY A 958 27.34 27.72 -49.60
CA GLY A 958 27.00 28.55 -50.76
C GLY A 958 25.64 28.18 -51.37
N ASP A 959 25.63 27.83 -52.64
CA ASP A 959 24.50 27.38 -53.45
C ASP A 959 24.48 25.86 -53.74
N GLU A 960 25.29 25.09 -53.02
CA GLU A 960 25.46 23.65 -53.21
C GLU A 960 24.57 22.83 -52.26
N PHE A 961 23.84 21.88 -52.83
CA PHE A 961 22.96 20.94 -52.13
C PHE A 961 23.28 19.50 -52.50
N VAL A 962 23.04 18.58 -51.57
CA VAL A 962 23.12 17.13 -51.80
C VAL A 962 21.84 16.46 -51.38
N ILE A 963 21.37 15.52 -52.20
CA ILE A 963 20.28 14.61 -51.86
C ILE A 963 20.83 13.18 -51.86
N MET A 964 20.57 12.46 -50.77
CA MET A 964 20.79 11.03 -50.68
C MET A 964 19.45 10.31 -50.77
N LEU A 965 19.36 9.36 -51.71
CA LEU A 965 18.18 8.55 -51.97
C LEU A 965 18.46 7.08 -51.63
N PRO A 966 18.15 6.62 -50.40
CA PRO A 966 18.23 5.21 -50.03
C PRO A 966 17.40 4.33 -50.98
N GLU A 967 17.89 3.12 -51.24
CA GLU A 967 17.19 2.08 -52.01
C GLU A 967 16.76 2.54 -53.42
N THR A 968 17.52 3.48 -53.98
CA THR A 968 17.19 4.14 -55.24
C THR A 968 18.35 4.01 -56.22
N LEU A 969 18.07 3.46 -57.40
CA LEU A 969 19.01 3.38 -58.53
C LEU A 969 19.06 4.71 -59.29
N LYS A 970 20.17 4.98 -59.98
CA LYS A 970 20.36 6.24 -60.72
C LYS A 970 19.26 6.58 -61.72
N GLN A 971 18.66 5.57 -62.36
CA GLN A 971 17.51 5.77 -63.27
C GLN A 971 16.27 6.33 -62.55
N SER A 972 16.06 5.96 -61.28
CA SER A 972 14.98 6.50 -60.46
C SER A 972 15.37 7.84 -59.83
N ALA A 973 16.66 8.07 -59.56
CA ALA A 973 17.20 9.36 -59.15
C ALA A 973 17.02 10.44 -60.23
N VAL A 974 17.09 10.07 -61.51
CA VAL A 974 16.77 10.97 -62.64
C VAL A 974 15.36 11.53 -62.53
N ARG A 975 14.37 10.72 -62.13
CA ARG A 975 12.99 11.21 -61.94
C ARG A 975 12.88 12.24 -60.81
N VAL A 976 13.73 12.13 -59.79
CA VAL A 976 13.82 13.15 -58.73
C VAL A 976 14.39 14.46 -59.29
N ALA A 977 15.43 14.39 -60.13
CA ALA A 977 15.96 15.55 -60.82
C ALA A 977 14.93 16.20 -61.76
N GLU A 978 14.22 15.41 -62.58
CA GLU A 978 13.13 15.90 -63.44
C GLU A 978 12.04 16.59 -62.64
N ARG A 979 11.62 15.99 -61.52
CA ARG A 979 10.64 16.58 -60.60
C ARG A 979 11.13 17.90 -59.99
N ILE A 980 12.42 18.04 -59.68
CA ILE A 980 12.98 19.32 -59.20
C ILE A 980 12.83 20.40 -60.27
N PHE A 981 13.13 20.09 -61.54
CA PHE A 981 12.95 21.04 -62.65
C PHE A 981 11.48 21.43 -62.86
N GLU A 982 10.57 20.45 -62.84
CA GLU A 982 9.13 20.69 -62.95
C GLU A 982 8.61 21.56 -61.82
N LEU A 983 9.00 21.28 -60.57
CA LEU A 983 8.62 22.08 -59.41
C LEU A 983 9.14 23.52 -59.53
N LEU A 984 10.39 23.69 -59.98
CA LEU A 984 10.99 25.01 -60.11
C LEU A 984 10.27 25.86 -61.17
N ALA A 985 9.89 25.25 -62.29
CA ALA A 985 9.06 25.88 -63.30
C ALA A 985 7.65 26.18 -62.79
N SER A 986 7.03 25.26 -62.03
CA SER A 986 5.68 25.44 -61.47
C SER A 986 5.58 26.55 -60.43
N CYS A 987 6.67 26.80 -59.68
CA CYS A 987 6.79 27.92 -58.75
C CYS A 987 7.28 29.20 -59.44
N ASN A 988 7.21 29.27 -60.77
CA ASN A 988 7.63 30.41 -61.58
C ASN A 988 9.03 30.94 -61.19
N TYR A 989 9.98 30.02 -60.94
CA TYR A 989 11.37 30.35 -60.59
C TYR A 989 11.50 31.28 -59.36
N PHE A 990 10.56 31.17 -58.42
CA PHE A 990 10.46 31.97 -57.20
C PHE A 990 10.22 33.48 -57.41
N LEU A 991 9.82 33.89 -58.63
CA LEU A 991 9.50 35.28 -58.92
C LEU A 991 8.43 35.89 -57.99
N PRO A 992 7.35 35.18 -57.60
CA PRO A 992 6.35 35.72 -56.66
C PRO A 992 6.94 36.01 -55.27
N GLU A 993 7.79 35.12 -54.76
CA GLU A 993 8.46 35.29 -53.48
C GLU A 993 9.47 36.45 -53.52
N ILE A 994 10.19 36.59 -54.64
CA ILE A 994 11.12 37.70 -54.87
C ILE A 994 10.37 39.04 -55.03
N GLU A 995 9.22 39.05 -55.71
CA GLU A 995 8.36 40.24 -55.81
C GLU A 995 7.87 40.67 -54.42
N THR A 996 7.52 39.71 -53.57
CA THR A 996 7.07 39.99 -52.20
C THR A 996 8.15 40.67 -51.36
N ILE A 997 9.42 40.28 -51.50
CA ILE A 997 10.52 40.87 -50.72
C ILE A 997 11.02 42.20 -51.30
N LEU A 998 10.96 42.37 -52.63
CA LEU A 998 11.40 43.59 -53.31
C LEU A 998 10.31 44.66 -53.42
N GLY A 999 9.03 44.28 -53.29
CA GLY A 999 7.87 45.16 -53.47
C GLY A 999 7.55 45.49 -54.94
N PHE A 1000 8.22 44.85 -55.89
CA PHE A 1000 7.98 44.98 -57.34
C PHE A 1000 8.44 43.70 -58.06
N LEU A 1001 7.84 43.40 -59.21
CA LEU A 1001 8.22 42.25 -60.04
C LEU A 1001 9.51 42.58 -60.84
N PRO A 1002 10.63 41.85 -60.62
CA PRO A 1002 11.88 42.10 -61.34
C PRO A 1002 11.81 41.58 -62.79
N GLU A 1003 12.29 42.38 -63.75
CA GLU A 1003 12.49 41.94 -65.14
C GLU A 1003 13.81 41.15 -65.26
N ILE A 1004 13.71 39.83 -65.31
CA ILE A 1004 14.87 38.93 -65.40
C ILE A 1004 14.97 38.34 -66.82
N PRO A 1005 16.08 38.55 -67.55
CA PRO A 1005 16.30 37.93 -68.84
C PRO A 1005 16.18 36.40 -68.77
N ALA A 1006 15.61 35.76 -69.80
CA ALA A 1006 15.44 34.31 -69.84
C ALA A 1006 16.75 33.52 -69.64
N SER A 1007 17.89 34.09 -70.05
CA SER A 1007 19.25 33.56 -69.83
C SER A 1007 19.68 33.56 -68.36
N ASN A 1008 19.08 34.42 -67.55
CA ASN A 1008 19.47 34.70 -66.16
C ASN A 1008 18.47 34.16 -65.13
N LEU A 1009 17.33 33.59 -65.56
CA LEU A 1009 16.41 32.88 -64.66
C LEU A 1009 17.16 31.84 -63.82
N ILE A 1010 16.83 31.81 -62.52
CA ILE A 1010 17.38 30.84 -61.57
C ILE A 1010 17.03 29.42 -62.05
N SER A 1011 18.01 28.52 -61.98
CA SER A 1011 17.83 27.11 -62.30
C SER A 1011 18.78 26.28 -61.44
N CYS A 1012 19.00 25.02 -61.79
CA CYS A 1012 20.03 24.21 -61.15
C CYS A 1012 20.69 23.27 -62.15
N SER A 1013 21.92 22.91 -61.88
CA SER A 1013 22.61 21.81 -62.53
C SER A 1013 22.73 20.65 -61.53
N ILE A 1014 22.57 19.41 -62.00
CA ILE A 1014 22.52 18.22 -61.14
C ILE A 1014 23.47 17.13 -61.63
N GLY A 1015 24.40 16.70 -60.78
CA GLY A 1015 25.23 15.51 -60.99
C GLY A 1015 24.67 14.31 -60.24
N ILE A 1016 24.43 13.19 -60.94
CA ILE A 1016 23.81 11.98 -60.37
C ILE A 1016 24.82 10.82 -60.42
N THR A 1017 24.96 10.10 -59.32
CA THR A 1017 25.78 8.87 -59.24
C THR A 1017 25.10 7.83 -58.36
N ASP A 1018 25.26 6.55 -58.69
CA ASP A 1018 24.89 5.45 -57.82
C ASP A 1018 26.06 5.05 -56.91
N VAL A 1019 25.77 4.82 -55.64
CA VAL A 1019 26.77 4.41 -54.65
C VAL A 1019 26.70 2.90 -54.45
N ILE A 1020 27.62 2.21 -55.11
CA ILE A 1020 27.86 0.79 -54.92
C ILE A 1020 29.11 0.65 -54.06
N PRO A 1021 29.04 0.13 -52.82
CA PRO A 1021 30.23 0.00 -51.98
C PRO A 1021 31.31 -0.87 -52.64
N VAL A 1022 32.50 -0.29 -52.79
CA VAL A 1022 33.69 -0.97 -53.34
C VAL A 1022 34.79 -0.95 -52.28
N LYS A 1023 35.59 -2.00 -52.24
CA LYS A 1023 36.75 -2.09 -51.35
C LYS A 1023 37.67 -0.88 -51.58
N ASN A 1024 38.09 -0.22 -50.49
CA ASN A 1024 38.96 0.97 -50.47
C ASN A 1024 38.36 2.28 -51.03
N LYS A 1025 37.03 2.41 -51.10
CA LYS A 1025 36.36 3.70 -51.32
C LYS A 1025 35.59 4.16 -50.07
N THR A 1026 35.53 5.48 -49.91
CA THR A 1026 34.80 6.21 -48.88
C THR A 1026 33.61 6.93 -49.48
N VAL A 1027 32.68 7.41 -48.65
CA VAL A 1027 31.56 8.26 -49.08
C VAL A 1027 32.05 9.49 -49.86
N SER A 1028 33.16 10.10 -49.42
CA SER A 1028 33.76 11.27 -50.07
C SER A 1028 34.15 11.00 -51.53
N ASP A 1029 34.57 9.78 -51.87
CA ASP A 1029 34.92 9.41 -53.24
C ASP A 1029 33.69 9.44 -54.17
N PHE A 1030 32.50 9.11 -53.66
CA PHE A 1030 31.26 9.15 -54.44
C PHE A 1030 30.70 10.56 -54.58
N LEU A 1031 30.88 11.43 -53.56
CA LEU A 1031 30.60 12.86 -53.71
C LEU A 1031 31.45 13.49 -54.82
N ILE A 1032 32.73 13.13 -54.93
CA ILE A 1032 33.60 13.61 -56.01
C ILE A 1032 33.09 13.13 -57.39
N ILE A 1033 32.52 11.93 -57.48
CA ILE A 1033 31.93 11.43 -58.74
C ILE A 1033 30.66 12.22 -59.08
N ALA A 1034 29.81 12.49 -58.10
CA ALA A 1034 28.60 13.29 -58.29
C ALA A 1034 28.95 14.74 -58.70
N ASP A 1035 29.96 15.34 -58.08
CA ASP A 1035 30.46 16.68 -58.43
C ASP A 1035 31.06 16.73 -59.85
N LYS A 1036 31.79 15.69 -60.27
CA LYS A 1036 32.25 15.59 -61.67
C LYS A 1036 31.09 15.52 -62.66
N ALA A 1037 30.04 14.76 -62.35
CA ALA A 1037 28.83 14.71 -63.17
C ALA A 1037 28.14 16.10 -63.23
N LEU A 1038 28.08 16.81 -62.10
CA LEU A 1038 27.56 18.18 -62.03
C LEU A 1038 28.36 19.13 -62.94
N TYR A 1039 29.70 19.06 -62.90
CA TYR A 1039 30.56 19.87 -63.75
C TYR A 1039 30.30 19.62 -65.24
N GLU A 1040 30.10 18.36 -65.64
CA GLU A 1040 29.74 18.03 -67.02
C GLU A 1040 28.36 18.59 -67.41
N ALA A 1041 27.37 18.54 -66.50
CA ALA A 1041 26.07 19.16 -66.71
C ALA A 1041 26.19 20.68 -66.96
N LYS A 1042 27.03 21.37 -66.17
CA LYS A 1042 27.32 22.79 -66.35
C LYS A 1042 27.99 23.08 -67.69
N SER A 1043 28.91 22.23 -68.15
CA SER A 1043 29.62 22.39 -69.42
C SER A 1043 28.72 22.25 -70.66
N LYS A 1044 27.60 21.52 -70.53
CA LYS A 1044 26.61 21.26 -71.60
C LYS A 1044 25.58 22.37 -71.78
N GLY A 1045 25.70 23.48 -71.05
CA GLY A 1045 24.83 24.65 -71.20
C GLY A 1045 24.03 25.05 -69.96
N LYS A 1046 24.33 24.47 -68.77
CA LYS A 1046 23.58 24.64 -67.51
C LYS A 1046 22.13 24.15 -67.61
N ARG A 1047 21.36 24.17 -66.53
CA ARG A 1047 19.92 23.81 -66.50
C ARG A 1047 19.64 22.37 -66.94
N GLY A 1048 20.39 21.42 -66.41
CA GLY A 1048 20.26 20.02 -66.77
C GLY A 1048 20.96 19.09 -65.79
N TYR A 1049 20.89 17.80 -66.08
CA TYR A 1049 21.56 16.77 -65.28
C TYR A 1049 22.52 15.93 -66.12
N THR A 1050 23.56 15.42 -65.47
CA THR A 1050 24.42 14.36 -66.02
C THR A 1050 24.50 13.20 -65.03
N VAL A 1051 24.52 11.99 -65.55
CA VAL A 1051 24.54 10.75 -64.76
C VAL A 1051 25.83 10.00 -65.03
N PHE A 1052 26.57 9.66 -63.97
CA PHE A 1052 27.79 8.83 -64.03
C PHE A 1052 27.54 7.39 -63.54
#